data_AF-A0A935PF65-F1
#
_entry.id   AF-A0A935PF65-F1
#
_cell.length_a   1.000
_cell.length_b   1.000
_cell.length_c   1.000
_cell.angle_alpha   90.00
_cell.angle_beta   90.00
_cell.angle_gamma   90.00
#
_symmetry.space_group_name_H-M   'P 1'
#
loop_
_entity.id
_entity.type
_entity.pdbx_description
1 polymer ?
#
loop_
_entity_poly.entity_id
_entity_poly.type
_entity_poly.pdbx_seq_one_letter_code
_entity_poly.pdbx_strand_id
1 'polypeptide(L)'
;MTRSLMVCGLLLLGACGGGGSPTTPPPPPPPPPPPPPPPPPPPPPPGGPLVLSATLLTTPTIGATLAFTVTRDGQAVTPTLTVRTERRWLTERAVLNTASLAARQLVAAGPGEVVVNVAADGLTDSVIVRVVPPRALITALAGPAGRTHLGTGDTLAIRGYGMQTVVPDQLFPGTLGVSKATTSDSATLRLVTSAAASGGPCTGRTVAYRLTPTNVDLEIPVATPYTRARTGELALAAGEAVALTSTAAGCLRVAPQAANARYLLAWVDDRRMVQAETQFEFPPPGDVTLQLQDQSGPPATVSGAGLVAAAPAPNPFAPMATSSRAISLLASGAQAARAFMDVPFAACGSTPTAAAWAIYCRTTPWVVGATFNFQPTAVARPATTARIIATRPKVVAAIIQADDALLAPAALTRIEATLDFLDTQYLASLRQSLGTTRDVVTSPGSGQLVVMFEAGGTANTIRTTTDGSVPQGAFSFVSMLLNSTNCYAIPANCSDGGVDPIIVHETTHTYQFLSNRELRNGQSPFGQSWSLEGGAALHELLTALERHSIAWNANTQFEAFAGTDPRRQTAIFTNGNVGPFTLGYRGSAAFFRYLAQRLVTERGMTWTDALREVQIGAIEGWYGIGFGGASYGQGLVPRMRTRFGPSWHPADALLEWTMAQAADDLTSNPRFQDLTSRTAAREFNGLYVHNGITPSGGVSAGSGATTLKTSPSGNSGVFQIDDAAAGGSYVATSTVGGSVRWMVLRVR
;
A
#
# COMPACT_ATOMS: atom_id res chain seq x y z
N MET A 1 -33.02 -34.12 9.42
CA MET A 1 -34.06 -33.14 9.02
C MET A 1 -33.76 -32.68 7.60
N THR A 2 -34.80 -32.66 6.78
CA THR A 2 -34.84 -32.67 5.32
C THR A 2 -34.62 -31.32 4.63
N ARG A 3 -33.83 -31.35 3.54
CA ARG A 3 -33.97 -30.66 2.23
C ARG A 3 -34.24 -29.14 2.14
N SER A 4 -33.41 -28.46 1.33
CA SER A 4 -33.74 -27.47 0.26
C SER A 4 -32.46 -26.70 -0.13
N LEU A 5 -32.15 -26.26 -1.36
CA LEU A 5 -32.69 -26.46 -2.72
C LEU A 5 -31.61 -25.98 -3.70
N MET A 6 -31.56 -26.62 -4.86
CA MET A 6 -30.65 -26.41 -6.00
C MET A 6 -31.19 -25.27 -6.89
N VAL A 7 -30.35 -24.34 -7.37
CA VAL A 7 -30.67 -23.50 -8.54
C VAL A 7 -29.50 -23.55 -9.52
N CYS A 8 -29.84 -24.03 -10.71
CA CYS A 8 -29.04 -24.13 -11.92
C CYS A 8 -29.48 -23.00 -12.86
N GLY A 9 -28.55 -22.37 -13.58
CA GLY A 9 -28.86 -21.36 -14.59
C GLY A 9 -27.73 -21.21 -15.60
N LEU A 10 -27.91 -21.84 -16.76
CA LEU A 10 -27.01 -21.88 -17.93
C LEU A 10 -27.32 -20.75 -18.93
N LEU A 11 -26.29 -20.36 -19.68
CA LEU A 11 -26.25 -19.82 -21.07
C LEU A 11 -26.71 -18.39 -21.37
N LEU A 12 -25.82 -17.60 -21.99
CA LEU A 12 -25.88 -17.31 -23.44
C LEU A 12 -24.52 -16.79 -24.00
N LEU A 13 -24.22 -17.28 -25.21
CA LEU A 13 -23.08 -16.98 -26.10
C LEU A 13 -23.39 -15.79 -27.03
N GLY A 14 -22.34 -15.15 -27.56
CA GLY A 14 -22.30 -14.56 -28.90
C GLY A 14 -21.42 -13.31 -29.01
N ALA A 15 -20.73 -12.98 -30.11
CA ALA A 15 -20.26 -13.66 -31.31
C ALA A 15 -19.35 -12.66 -32.07
N CYS A 16 -18.37 -13.15 -32.83
CA CYS A 16 -17.49 -12.37 -33.72
C CYS A 16 -18.15 -11.99 -35.07
N GLY A 17 -17.55 -10.99 -35.75
CA GLY A 17 -17.64 -10.73 -37.21
C GLY A 17 -18.58 -9.58 -37.58
N GLY A 18 -18.32 -8.66 -38.54
CA GLY A 18 -17.31 -8.56 -39.59
C GLY A 18 -17.97 -8.01 -40.88
N GLY A 19 -17.48 -6.86 -41.39
CA GLY A 19 -17.42 -6.48 -42.83
C GLY A 19 -18.70 -6.16 -43.65
N GLY A 20 -18.62 -5.08 -44.45
CA GLY A 20 -19.16 -5.05 -45.82
C GLY A 20 -20.12 -3.92 -46.22
N SER A 21 -19.64 -2.93 -46.99
CA SER A 21 -20.46 -2.08 -47.88
C SER A 21 -20.86 -2.85 -49.16
N PRO A 22 -22.03 -2.59 -49.80
CA PRO A 22 -22.04 -1.84 -51.08
C PRO A 22 -23.31 -0.99 -51.35
N THR A 23 -23.22 -0.16 -52.39
CA THR A 23 -24.20 0.81 -52.96
C THR A 23 -25.28 0.17 -53.87
N THR A 24 -26.43 0.84 -54.13
CA THR A 24 -27.35 0.63 -55.30
C THR A 24 -28.47 1.74 -55.41
N PRO A 25 -29.16 1.92 -56.57
CA PRO A 25 -29.62 3.21 -57.20
C PRO A 25 -31.11 3.63 -56.99
N PRO A 26 -31.61 4.77 -57.58
CA PRO A 26 -32.84 5.47 -57.16
C PRO A 26 -34.15 5.06 -57.90
N PRO A 27 -35.36 5.33 -57.34
CA PRO A 27 -36.67 5.12 -58.00
C PRO A 27 -37.29 6.38 -58.68
N PRO A 28 -38.37 6.23 -59.49
CA PRO A 28 -38.66 6.95 -60.75
C PRO A 28 -39.48 8.26 -60.65
N PRO A 29 -39.58 9.05 -61.75
CA PRO A 29 -40.33 10.31 -61.80
C PRO A 29 -41.87 10.12 -61.85
N PRO A 30 -42.66 10.95 -61.14
CA PRO A 30 -44.12 10.97 -61.23
C PRO A 30 -44.69 11.75 -62.46
N PRO A 31 -45.96 11.49 -62.84
CA PRO A 31 -46.58 11.77 -64.17
C PRO A 31 -46.94 13.25 -64.50
N PRO A 32 -47.22 13.57 -65.78
CA PRO A 32 -47.61 14.90 -66.27
C PRO A 32 -49.03 15.37 -65.84
N PRO A 33 -49.34 16.67 -66.00
CA PRO A 33 -50.31 17.39 -65.18
C PRO A 33 -51.76 17.33 -65.70
N PRO A 34 -52.78 17.50 -64.83
CA PRO A 34 -54.16 17.76 -65.23
C PRO A 34 -54.37 19.21 -65.75
N PRO A 35 -55.35 19.45 -66.63
CA PRO A 35 -55.61 20.75 -67.25
C PRO A 35 -56.01 21.85 -66.24
N PRO A 36 -55.68 23.12 -66.53
CA PRO A 36 -55.97 24.24 -65.65
C PRO A 36 -57.49 24.44 -65.50
N PRO A 37 -58.02 24.56 -64.26
CA PRO A 37 -59.40 24.98 -64.03
C PRO A 37 -59.61 26.43 -64.48
N PRO A 38 -60.85 26.79 -64.90
CA PRO A 38 -61.20 28.13 -65.35
C PRO A 38 -60.85 29.19 -64.30
N PRO A 39 -60.44 30.41 -64.72
CA PRO A 39 -60.00 31.46 -63.81
C PRO A 39 -61.14 31.79 -62.82
N PRO A 40 -60.89 31.68 -61.51
CA PRO A 40 -61.83 32.17 -60.52
C PRO A 40 -62.00 33.69 -60.65
N PRO A 41 -63.18 34.24 -60.32
CA PRO A 41 -63.42 35.68 -60.29
C PRO A 41 -62.34 36.39 -59.45
N PRO A 42 -61.94 37.63 -59.81
CA PRO A 42 -60.90 38.37 -59.10
C PRO A 42 -61.20 38.36 -57.61
N PRO A 43 -60.31 37.79 -56.77
CA PRO A 43 -60.41 37.95 -55.34
C PRO A 43 -60.39 39.44 -54.99
N PRO A 44 -61.12 39.87 -53.95
CA PRO A 44 -60.89 41.17 -53.36
C PRO A 44 -59.39 41.37 -53.14
N PRO A 45 -58.85 42.60 -53.30
CA PRO A 45 -57.43 42.88 -53.05
C PRO A 45 -57.02 42.20 -51.74
N PRO A 46 -56.00 41.33 -51.75
CA PRO A 46 -55.47 40.77 -50.52
C PRO A 46 -55.21 41.94 -49.58
N GLY A 47 -55.79 41.89 -48.39
CA GLY A 47 -55.29 42.71 -47.29
C GLY A 47 -53.78 42.54 -47.31
N GLY A 48 -53.05 43.67 -47.35
CA GLY A 48 -51.60 43.67 -47.52
C GLY A 48 -50.95 42.64 -46.60
N PRO A 49 -49.82 42.04 -47.01
CA PRO A 49 -49.17 40.99 -46.22
C PRO A 49 -49.06 41.45 -44.77
N LEU A 50 -49.68 40.68 -43.88
CA LEU A 50 -49.58 40.88 -42.44
C LEU A 50 -48.10 40.73 -42.07
N VAL A 51 -47.44 41.84 -41.81
CA VAL A 51 -46.04 41.85 -41.36
C VAL A 51 -46.06 41.83 -39.84
N LEU A 52 -45.69 40.70 -39.25
CA LEU A 52 -45.19 40.70 -37.88
C LEU A 52 -43.75 41.23 -37.96
N SER A 53 -43.46 42.36 -37.33
CA SER A 53 -42.10 42.88 -37.25
C SER A 53 -41.69 42.95 -35.78
N ALA A 54 -40.67 42.17 -35.41
CA ALA A 54 -40.06 42.24 -34.09
C ALA A 54 -38.64 42.78 -34.22
N THR A 55 -38.42 43.98 -33.70
CA THR A 55 -37.10 44.64 -33.73
C THR A 55 -36.42 44.51 -32.38
N LEU A 56 -35.25 43.86 -32.34
CA LEU A 56 -34.35 43.95 -31.19
C LEU A 56 -33.54 45.24 -31.30
N LEU A 57 -33.58 46.08 -30.27
CA LEU A 57 -32.92 47.39 -30.30
C LEU A 57 -31.44 47.36 -29.87
N THR A 58 -31.00 46.31 -29.15
CA THR A 58 -29.64 46.23 -28.61
C THR A 58 -29.17 44.79 -28.39
N THR A 59 -27.85 44.57 -28.38
CA THR A 59 -27.23 43.35 -27.82
C THR A 59 -27.34 43.39 -26.30
N PRO A 60 -28.08 42.47 -25.65
CA PRO A 60 -28.29 42.48 -24.21
C PRO A 60 -27.04 42.09 -23.42
N THR A 61 -26.82 42.76 -22.30
CA THR A 61 -25.98 42.25 -21.21
C THR A 61 -26.77 41.24 -20.37
N ILE A 62 -26.08 40.34 -19.67
CA ILE A 62 -26.74 39.41 -18.74
C ILE A 62 -27.53 40.21 -17.69
N GLY A 63 -28.76 39.81 -17.43
CA GLY A 63 -29.72 40.51 -16.56
C GLY A 63 -30.54 41.60 -17.26
N ALA A 64 -30.20 41.99 -18.50
CA ALA A 64 -30.98 42.99 -19.23
C ALA A 64 -32.35 42.44 -19.61
N THR A 65 -33.39 43.25 -19.37
CA THR A 65 -34.72 43.03 -19.95
C THR A 65 -34.73 43.66 -21.34
N LEU A 66 -34.91 42.84 -22.36
CA LEU A 66 -35.03 43.29 -23.74
C LEU A 66 -36.45 43.78 -23.98
N ALA A 67 -36.56 45.06 -24.35
CA ALA A 67 -37.78 45.57 -24.93
C ALA A 67 -37.91 45.08 -26.37
N PHE A 68 -39.06 44.52 -26.71
CA PHE A 68 -39.43 44.21 -28.09
C PHE A 68 -40.90 44.60 -28.25
N THR A 69 -41.25 45.12 -29.42
CA THR A 69 -42.63 45.47 -29.76
C THR A 69 -43.07 44.55 -30.88
N VAL A 70 -44.27 44.00 -30.74
CA VAL A 70 -44.92 43.24 -31.80
C VAL A 70 -46.07 44.09 -32.29
N THR A 71 -46.01 44.51 -33.54
CA THR A 71 -47.06 45.30 -34.18
C THR A 71 -47.78 44.49 -35.24
N ARG A 72 -49.07 44.75 -35.39
CA ARG A 72 -49.94 44.29 -36.46
C ARG A 72 -50.65 45.52 -37.02
N ASP A 73 -50.47 45.79 -38.30
CA ASP A 73 -51.07 46.97 -38.96
C ASP A 73 -50.75 48.30 -38.23
N GLY A 74 -49.55 48.39 -37.65
CA GLY A 74 -49.10 49.55 -36.86
C GLY A 74 -49.65 49.61 -35.42
N GLN A 75 -50.53 48.69 -35.02
CA GLN A 75 -51.06 48.57 -33.66
C GLN A 75 -50.24 47.56 -32.85
N ALA A 76 -49.97 47.86 -31.58
CA ALA A 76 -49.28 46.92 -30.70
C ALA A 76 -50.19 45.73 -30.35
N VAL A 77 -49.68 44.51 -30.52
CA VAL A 77 -50.38 43.28 -30.16
C VAL A 77 -49.59 42.51 -29.11
N THR A 78 -50.30 41.68 -28.34
CA THR A 78 -49.72 40.90 -27.26
C THR A 78 -49.21 39.55 -27.78
N PRO A 79 -47.90 39.26 -27.73
CA PRO A 79 -47.35 38.01 -28.25
C PRO A 79 -47.32 36.90 -27.20
N THR A 80 -47.30 35.67 -27.69
CA THR A 80 -46.83 34.47 -26.99
C THR A 80 -45.39 34.19 -27.40
N LEU A 81 -44.52 33.94 -26.41
CA LEU A 81 -43.10 33.67 -26.63
C LEU A 81 -42.79 32.22 -26.32
N THR A 82 -42.10 31.53 -27.23
CA THR A 82 -41.60 30.17 -27.00
C THR A 82 -40.18 30.02 -27.54
N VAL A 83 -39.29 29.38 -26.77
CA VAL A 83 -37.92 29.10 -27.24
C VAL A 83 -37.98 28.00 -28.31
N ARG A 84 -37.48 28.29 -29.50
CA ARG A 84 -37.39 27.34 -30.61
C ARG A 84 -36.08 26.56 -30.57
N THR A 85 -34.97 27.27 -30.52
CA THR A 85 -33.62 26.68 -30.44
C THR A 85 -32.74 27.53 -29.54
N GLU A 86 -31.88 26.89 -28.78
CA GLU A 86 -30.96 27.55 -27.87
C GLU A 86 -29.56 26.99 -28.04
N ARG A 87 -28.62 27.86 -28.40
CA ARG A 87 -27.18 27.57 -28.45
C ARG A 87 -26.52 28.24 -27.25
N ARG A 88 -26.32 27.45 -26.20
CA ARG A 88 -25.66 27.91 -24.98
C ARG A 88 -24.16 27.99 -25.18
N TRP A 89 -23.54 29.04 -24.66
CA TRP A 89 -22.08 29.12 -24.54
C TRP A 89 -21.59 28.68 -23.16
N LEU A 90 -22.50 28.62 -22.18
CA LEU A 90 -22.33 27.96 -20.90
C LEU A 90 -23.44 26.90 -20.76
N THR A 91 -23.08 25.63 -20.85
CA THR A 91 -24.02 24.49 -20.93
C THR A 91 -25.09 24.47 -19.81
N GLU A 92 -24.70 24.91 -18.61
CA GLU A 92 -25.48 24.98 -17.38
C GLU A 92 -26.40 26.20 -17.27
N ARG A 93 -26.26 27.22 -18.14
CA ARG A 93 -27.08 28.44 -18.11
C ARG A 93 -27.91 28.59 -19.37
N ALA A 94 -29.22 28.78 -19.19
CA ALA A 94 -30.08 29.22 -20.28
C ALA A 94 -29.69 30.64 -20.70
N VAL A 95 -29.80 30.93 -22.00
CA VAL A 95 -29.56 32.24 -22.62
C VAL A 95 -30.63 33.24 -22.15
N LEU A 96 -31.87 32.77 -21.96
CA LEU A 96 -32.99 33.56 -21.43
C LEU A 96 -33.56 32.94 -20.16
N ASN A 97 -34.09 33.79 -19.28
CA ASN A 97 -34.89 33.35 -18.15
C ASN A 97 -36.25 32.86 -18.64
N THR A 98 -36.54 31.57 -18.49
CA THR A 98 -37.82 30.99 -18.95
C THR A 98 -39.03 31.50 -18.16
N ALA A 99 -38.86 31.91 -16.90
CA ALA A 99 -39.94 32.49 -16.10
C ALA A 99 -40.34 33.88 -16.61
N SER A 100 -39.41 34.65 -17.19
CA SER A 100 -39.74 35.96 -17.75
C SER A 100 -40.48 35.85 -19.09
N LEU A 101 -40.32 34.75 -19.83
CA LEU A 101 -41.11 34.49 -21.05
C LEU A 101 -42.61 34.42 -20.76
N ALA A 102 -43.01 33.85 -19.62
CA ALA A 102 -44.41 33.81 -19.18
C ALA A 102 -44.94 35.22 -18.85
N ALA A 103 -44.06 36.09 -18.35
CA ALA A 103 -44.32 37.53 -18.16
C ALA A 103 -44.16 38.35 -19.46
N ARG A 104 -43.96 37.69 -20.61
CA ARG A 104 -43.75 38.29 -21.93
C ARG A 104 -42.53 39.22 -21.99
N GLN A 105 -41.52 38.90 -21.19
CA GLN A 105 -40.24 39.60 -21.16
C GLN A 105 -39.13 38.68 -21.63
N LEU A 106 -38.21 39.20 -22.43
CA LEU A 106 -36.98 38.52 -22.81
C LEU A 106 -35.89 39.00 -21.86
N VAL A 107 -35.60 38.24 -20.80
CA VAL A 107 -34.53 38.59 -19.84
C VAL A 107 -33.32 37.71 -20.10
N ALA A 108 -32.19 38.33 -20.47
CA ALA A 108 -30.94 37.60 -20.70
C ALA A 108 -30.45 36.97 -19.39
N ALA A 109 -30.24 35.65 -19.39
CA ALA A 109 -29.81 34.88 -18.22
C ALA A 109 -28.40 34.29 -18.37
N GLY A 110 -27.92 34.14 -19.60
CA GLY A 110 -26.63 33.53 -19.87
C GLY A 110 -26.10 33.86 -21.26
N PRO A 111 -24.78 33.68 -21.48
CA PRO A 111 -24.17 33.90 -22.77
C PRO A 111 -24.59 32.82 -23.77
N GLY A 112 -24.95 33.25 -24.99
CA GLY A 112 -25.38 32.34 -26.05
C GLY A 112 -26.27 33.00 -27.08
N GLU A 113 -26.89 32.16 -27.88
CA GLU A 113 -27.85 32.57 -28.90
C GLU A 113 -29.13 31.76 -28.73
N VAL A 114 -30.27 32.42 -28.83
CA VAL A 114 -31.56 31.76 -28.74
C VAL A 114 -32.48 32.32 -29.81
N VAL A 115 -33.20 31.42 -30.48
CA VAL A 115 -34.25 31.76 -31.43
C VAL A 115 -35.58 31.60 -30.69
N VAL A 116 -36.33 32.69 -30.57
CA VAL A 116 -37.62 32.73 -29.90
C VAL A 116 -38.70 32.85 -30.96
N ASN A 117 -39.63 31.89 -30.97
CA ASN A 117 -40.85 32.02 -31.74
C ASN A 117 -41.75 33.07 -31.07
N VAL A 118 -42.20 34.02 -31.87
CA VAL A 118 -43.14 35.06 -31.48
C VAL A 118 -44.44 34.77 -32.21
N ALA A 119 -45.51 34.49 -31.47
CA ALA A 119 -46.82 34.19 -32.03
C ALA A 119 -47.87 35.19 -31.56
N ALA A 120 -48.66 35.74 -32.49
CA ALA A 120 -49.79 36.60 -32.18
C ALA A 120 -50.90 36.40 -33.23
N ASP A 121 -52.15 36.27 -32.79
CA ASP A 121 -53.33 36.13 -33.66
C ASP A 121 -53.22 35.08 -34.77
N GLY A 122 -52.57 33.93 -34.48
CA GLY A 122 -52.38 32.84 -35.44
C GLY A 122 -51.22 33.03 -36.43
N LEU A 123 -50.48 34.13 -36.36
CA LEU A 123 -49.24 34.34 -37.09
C LEU A 123 -48.03 33.98 -36.22
N THR A 124 -46.94 33.54 -36.85
CA THR A 124 -45.68 33.19 -36.18
C THR A 124 -44.49 33.80 -36.89
N ASP A 125 -43.58 34.39 -36.13
CA ASP A 125 -42.27 34.84 -36.59
C ASP A 125 -41.17 34.38 -35.61
N SER A 126 -39.91 34.67 -35.89
CA SER A 126 -38.77 34.30 -35.05
C SER A 126 -37.86 35.50 -34.78
N VAL A 127 -37.47 35.66 -33.52
CA VAL A 127 -36.49 36.64 -33.09
C VAL A 127 -35.23 35.92 -32.63
N ILE A 128 -34.08 36.31 -33.18
CA ILE A 128 -32.78 35.82 -32.73
C ILE A 128 -32.26 36.76 -31.65
N VAL A 129 -32.12 36.26 -30.43
CA VAL A 129 -31.49 36.96 -29.32
C VAL A 129 -30.09 36.40 -29.13
N ARG A 130 -29.07 37.25 -29.35
CA ARG A 130 -27.68 36.90 -29.08
C ARG A 130 -27.17 37.67 -27.87
N VAL A 131 -26.91 36.97 -26.77
CA VAL A 131 -26.37 37.52 -25.53
C VAL A 131 -24.86 37.37 -25.54
N VAL A 132 -24.14 38.47 -25.75
CA VAL A 132 -22.68 38.50 -25.78
C VAL A 132 -22.19 39.35 -24.63
N PRO A 133 -21.62 38.76 -23.57
CA PRO A 133 -20.94 39.51 -22.54
C PRO A 133 -19.85 40.41 -23.15
N PRO A 134 -19.73 41.68 -22.72
CA PRO A 134 -18.71 42.60 -23.24
C PRO A 134 -17.28 42.17 -22.87
N ARG A 135 -17.15 41.32 -21.85
CA ARG A 135 -15.92 40.70 -21.38
C ARG A 135 -16.16 39.22 -21.18
N ALA A 136 -15.09 38.45 -21.20
CA ALA A 136 -15.17 37.07 -20.77
C ALA A 136 -15.62 36.98 -19.30
N LEU A 137 -16.25 35.87 -18.94
CA LEU A 137 -16.87 35.68 -17.63
C LEU A 137 -16.36 34.38 -17.03
N ILE A 138 -15.77 34.40 -15.84
CA ILE A 138 -15.42 33.17 -15.11
C ILE A 138 -16.51 32.88 -14.08
N THR A 139 -17.11 31.70 -14.19
CA THR A 139 -18.24 31.26 -13.35
C THR A 139 -17.83 30.20 -12.33
N ALA A 140 -16.75 29.46 -12.56
CA ALA A 140 -16.22 28.51 -11.58
C ALA A 140 -14.69 28.39 -11.66
N LEU A 141 -14.08 28.16 -10.51
CA LEU A 141 -12.64 27.91 -10.35
C LEU A 141 -12.46 26.76 -9.34
N ALA A 142 -11.90 25.64 -9.79
CA ALA A 142 -11.68 24.47 -8.96
C ALA A 142 -10.22 24.00 -9.05
N GLY A 143 -9.50 24.06 -7.94
CA GLY A 143 -8.23 23.35 -7.74
C GLY A 143 -8.46 21.91 -7.26
N PRO A 144 -7.38 21.18 -6.94
CA PRO A 144 -7.49 19.89 -6.26
C PRO A 144 -8.31 20.00 -4.97
N ALA A 145 -9.25 19.08 -4.76
CA ALA A 145 -10.15 19.12 -3.61
C ALA A 145 -9.36 19.18 -2.28
N GLY A 146 -9.74 20.10 -1.40
CA GLY A 146 -9.14 20.24 -0.07
C GLY A 146 -7.78 20.95 -0.04
N ARG A 147 -7.30 21.49 -1.17
CA ARG A 147 -6.05 22.28 -1.20
C ARG A 147 -6.30 23.76 -1.42
N THR A 148 -5.78 24.58 -0.53
CA THR A 148 -5.61 26.03 -0.74
C THR A 148 -4.28 26.37 -1.39
N HIS A 149 -3.35 25.41 -1.45
CA HIS A 149 -2.02 25.56 -2.01
C HIS A 149 -1.84 24.71 -3.27
N LEU A 150 -1.43 25.34 -4.38
CA LEU A 150 -1.18 24.63 -5.65
C LEU A 150 0.30 24.33 -5.83
N GLY A 151 0.62 23.07 -6.11
CA GLY A 151 1.95 22.55 -6.41
C GLY A 151 2.23 22.42 -7.91
N THR A 152 3.47 22.01 -8.25
CA THR A 152 3.83 21.65 -9.62
C THR A 152 3.03 20.45 -10.08
N GLY A 153 2.47 20.51 -11.30
CA GLY A 153 1.67 19.43 -11.87
C GLY A 153 0.20 19.48 -11.47
N ASP A 154 -0.15 20.27 -10.46
CA ASP A 154 -1.55 20.51 -10.10
C ASP A 154 -2.29 21.17 -11.24
N THR A 155 -3.56 20.81 -11.33
CA THR A 155 -4.45 21.24 -12.38
C THR A 155 -5.53 22.13 -11.79
N LEU A 156 -5.70 23.31 -12.38
CA LEU A 156 -6.75 24.25 -12.07
C LEU A 156 -7.78 24.19 -13.19
N ALA A 157 -9.00 23.77 -12.86
CA ALA A 157 -10.13 23.80 -13.77
C ALA A 157 -10.83 25.15 -13.66
N ILE A 158 -10.95 25.85 -14.78
CA ILE A 158 -11.66 27.11 -14.92
C ILE A 158 -12.86 26.87 -15.82
N ARG A 159 -14.02 27.40 -15.43
CA ARG A 159 -15.24 27.39 -16.22
C ARG A 159 -15.69 28.82 -16.46
N GLY A 160 -16.09 29.12 -17.70
CA GLY A 160 -16.42 30.49 -18.06
C GLY A 160 -16.74 30.69 -19.54
N TYR A 161 -17.24 31.87 -19.89
CA TYR A 161 -17.46 32.27 -21.28
C TYR A 161 -16.23 32.95 -21.86
N GLY A 162 -15.89 32.64 -23.11
CA GLY A 162 -14.79 33.30 -23.82
C GLY A 162 -13.42 32.81 -23.36
N MET A 163 -13.31 31.58 -22.84
CA MET A 163 -12.05 31.05 -22.30
C MET A 163 -10.94 30.93 -23.34
N GLN A 164 -11.30 30.81 -24.62
CA GLN A 164 -10.35 30.86 -25.74
C GLN A 164 -9.80 32.28 -26.02
N THR A 165 -10.54 33.33 -25.64
CA THR A 165 -10.16 34.74 -25.81
C THR A 165 -9.53 35.34 -24.57
N VAL A 166 -9.85 34.82 -23.37
CA VAL A 166 -9.07 35.09 -22.16
C VAL A 166 -7.78 34.32 -22.26
N VAL A 167 -6.71 35.00 -22.68
CA VAL A 167 -5.40 34.38 -22.73
C VAL A 167 -5.02 33.99 -21.28
N PRO A 168 -4.66 32.74 -20.99
CA PRO A 168 -4.15 32.33 -19.67
C PRO A 168 -3.00 33.22 -19.17
N ASP A 169 -2.24 33.82 -20.10
CA ASP A 169 -1.16 34.77 -19.85
C ASP A 169 -1.66 36.06 -19.14
N GLN A 170 -2.94 36.45 -19.32
CA GLN A 170 -3.57 37.56 -18.61
C GLN A 170 -4.05 37.18 -17.21
N LEU A 171 -4.34 35.90 -16.97
CA LEU A 171 -4.72 35.40 -15.64
C LEU A 171 -3.49 35.24 -14.72
N PHE A 172 -2.33 34.95 -15.30
CA PHE A 172 -1.07 34.75 -14.59
C PHE A 172 0.04 35.61 -15.21
N PRO A 173 0.13 36.91 -14.87
CA PRO A 173 1.26 37.73 -15.29
C PRO A 173 2.55 37.18 -14.65
N GLY A 174 3.37 36.45 -15.42
CA GLY A 174 4.66 35.94 -14.96
C GLY A 174 5.24 34.77 -15.78
N THR A 175 6.47 34.36 -15.45
CA THR A 175 7.30 33.30 -16.06
C THR A 175 6.86 31.86 -15.74
N LEU A 176 5.63 31.65 -15.28
CA LEU A 176 5.14 30.30 -15.00
C LEU A 176 4.89 29.58 -16.33
N GLY A 177 5.59 28.46 -16.54
CA GLY A 177 5.16 27.52 -17.56
C GLY A 177 3.78 27.02 -17.15
N VAL A 178 2.77 27.22 -17.98
CA VAL A 178 1.44 26.62 -17.78
C VAL A 178 1.14 25.87 -19.06
N SER A 179 0.92 24.56 -18.97
CA SER A 179 0.35 23.84 -20.10
C SER A 179 -1.16 23.98 -20.05
N LYS A 180 -1.73 24.32 -21.21
CA LYS A 180 -3.12 24.74 -21.32
C LYS A 180 -3.89 23.80 -22.24
N ALA A 181 -5.09 23.43 -21.81
CA ALA A 181 -6.11 22.89 -22.67
C ALA A 181 -7.35 23.77 -22.50
N THR A 182 -7.81 24.40 -23.58
CA THR A 182 -8.95 25.32 -23.56
C THR A 182 -10.01 24.87 -24.53
N THR A 183 -11.27 24.97 -24.12
CA THR A 183 -12.45 24.90 -24.99
C THR A 183 -13.14 26.27 -24.98
N SER A 184 -14.31 26.38 -25.60
CA SER A 184 -15.11 27.62 -25.56
C SER A 184 -15.64 27.97 -24.16
N ASP A 185 -15.87 26.97 -23.31
CA ASP A 185 -16.55 27.13 -22.01
C ASP A 185 -15.70 26.72 -20.78
N SER A 186 -14.50 26.20 -21.02
CA SER A 186 -13.62 25.69 -19.97
C SER A 186 -12.14 25.82 -20.32
N ALA A 187 -11.31 25.96 -19.30
CA ALA A 187 -9.87 25.88 -19.41
C ALA A 187 -9.29 25.00 -18.31
N THR A 188 -8.30 24.20 -18.66
CA THR A 188 -7.51 23.41 -17.75
C THR A 188 -6.10 23.95 -17.77
N LEU A 189 -5.65 24.46 -16.63
CA LEU A 189 -4.31 25.00 -16.46
C LEU A 189 -3.50 24.04 -15.60
N ARG A 190 -2.47 23.43 -16.19
CA ARG A 190 -1.53 22.61 -15.46
C ARG A 190 -0.28 23.42 -15.16
N LEU A 191 0.03 23.57 -13.88
CA LEU A 191 1.21 24.30 -13.42
C LEU A 191 2.47 23.53 -13.82
N VAL A 192 3.29 24.12 -14.66
CA VAL A 192 4.60 23.58 -15.05
C VAL A 192 5.67 24.35 -14.26
N THR A 193 6.69 23.66 -13.79
CA THR A 193 7.83 24.32 -13.15
C THR A 193 8.47 25.31 -14.10
N SER A 194 8.49 26.58 -13.74
CA SER A 194 9.55 27.47 -14.20
C SER A 194 10.87 26.89 -13.70
N ALA A 195 11.92 26.89 -14.53
CA ALA A 195 13.26 26.46 -14.15
C ALA A 195 13.61 26.97 -12.74
N ALA A 196 14.13 26.08 -11.88
CA ALA A 196 14.46 26.39 -10.50
C ALA A 196 15.22 27.71 -10.44
N ALA A 197 14.66 28.73 -9.77
CA ALA A 197 15.42 29.92 -9.46
C ALA A 197 16.65 29.45 -8.68
N SER A 198 17.84 29.82 -9.15
CA SER A 198 19.15 29.32 -8.71
C SER A 198 19.57 29.75 -7.29
N GLY A 199 18.61 29.94 -6.39
CA GLY A 199 18.87 30.04 -4.95
C GLY A 199 19.22 28.67 -4.39
N GLY A 200 20.09 28.62 -3.38
CA GLY A 200 20.43 27.38 -2.67
C GLY A 200 19.16 26.62 -2.22
N PRO A 201 19.28 25.30 -1.94
CA PRO A 201 18.15 24.38 -1.80
C PRO A 201 17.09 24.81 -0.78
N CYS A 202 17.42 25.74 0.13
CA CYS A 202 16.54 26.25 1.18
C CYS A 202 16.19 27.74 1.11
N THR A 203 16.33 28.46 -0.01
CA THR A 203 16.00 29.91 -0.05
C THR A 203 14.84 30.28 -0.98
N GLY A 204 14.00 29.31 -1.37
CA GLY A 204 12.82 29.56 -2.19
C GLY A 204 11.90 30.67 -1.61
N ARG A 205 11.61 31.68 -2.43
CA ARG A 205 10.74 32.83 -2.12
C ARG A 205 9.27 32.46 -2.38
N THR A 206 8.35 32.84 -1.50
CA THR A 206 6.90 32.73 -1.78
C THR A 206 6.56 33.69 -2.90
N VAL A 207 5.88 33.21 -3.92
CA VAL A 207 5.16 34.08 -4.84
C VAL A 207 3.68 33.82 -4.59
N ALA A 208 3.04 34.72 -3.86
CA ALA A 208 1.60 34.72 -3.73
C ALA A 208 1.02 35.24 -5.05
N TYR A 209 0.25 34.42 -5.74
CA TYR A 209 -0.45 34.84 -6.95
C TYR A 209 -1.85 35.25 -6.57
N ARG A 210 -2.15 36.53 -6.77
CA ARG A 210 -3.52 36.98 -6.81
C ARG A 210 -3.98 36.87 -8.25
N LEU A 211 -5.02 36.08 -8.49
CA LEU A 211 -5.77 36.18 -9.74
C LEU A 211 -6.36 37.59 -9.78
N THR A 212 -5.75 38.45 -10.59
CA THR A 212 -6.23 39.81 -10.84
C THR A 212 -6.48 39.89 -12.33
N PRO A 213 -7.55 39.24 -12.84
CA PRO A 213 -7.85 39.32 -14.26
C PRO A 213 -8.07 40.78 -14.64
N THR A 214 -7.18 41.31 -15.48
CA THR A 214 -7.44 42.54 -16.21
C THR A 214 -8.26 42.12 -17.44
N ASN A 215 -9.52 42.55 -17.53
CA ASN A 215 -10.47 42.27 -18.64
C ASN A 215 -11.34 40.99 -18.55
N VAL A 216 -11.54 40.42 -17.37
CA VAL A 216 -12.52 39.33 -17.16
C VAL A 216 -13.44 39.69 -16.01
N ASP A 217 -14.74 39.46 -16.18
CA ASP A 217 -15.70 39.58 -15.09
C ASP A 217 -15.69 38.28 -14.26
N LEU A 218 -15.61 38.41 -12.94
CA LEU A 218 -15.62 37.28 -11.99
C LEU A 218 -16.97 37.25 -11.30
N GLU A 219 -17.75 36.20 -11.51
CA GLU A 219 -19.02 36.01 -10.81
C GLU A 219 -18.86 35.28 -9.46
N ILE A 220 -17.71 34.66 -9.26
CA ILE A 220 -17.36 33.95 -8.03
C ILE A 220 -16.85 34.97 -7.01
N PRO A 221 -17.38 35.02 -5.77
CA PRO A 221 -16.70 35.72 -4.70
C PRO A 221 -15.30 35.13 -4.57
N VAL A 222 -14.26 35.97 -4.70
CA VAL A 222 -12.84 35.58 -4.57
C VAL A 222 -12.56 35.25 -3.09
N ALA A 223 -13.20 34.21 -2.57
CA ALA A 223 -13.25 33.91 -1.15
C ALA A 223 -12.06 33.07 -0.68
N THR A 224 -11.17 32.62 -1.57
CA THR A 224 -9.90 31.99 -1.15
C THR A 224 -8.84 32.14 -2.23
N PRO A 225 -7.79 32.96 -2.02
CA PRO A 225 -6.67 32.97 -2.93
C PRO A 225 -5.97 31.60 -2.86
N TYR A 226 -5.87 30.91 -4.00
CA TYR A 226 -4.94 29.79 -4.12
C TYR A 226 -3.53 30.36 -4.02
N THR A 227 -2.80 30.03 -2.97
CA THR A 227 -1.41 30.44 -2.81
C THR A 227 -0.52 29.36 -3.42
N ARG A 228 0.49 29.74 -4.22
CA ARG A 228 1.44 28.74 -4.71
C ARG A 228 2.35 28.36 -3.54
N ALA A 229 2.57 27.05 -3.34
CA ALA A 229 3.64 26.61 -2.47
C ALA A 229 4.98 27.18 -2.98
N ARG A 230 5.88 27.59 -2.08
CA ARG A 230 7.25 27.99 -2.45
C ARG A 230 7.88 26.85 -3.25
N THR A 231 8.80 27.17 -4.15
CA THR A 231 9.63 26.14 -4.77
C THR A 231 10.33 25.33 -3.67
N GLY A 232 10.08 24.02 -3.60
CA GLY A 232 10.58 23.11 -2.56
C GLY A 232 9.67 22.96 -1.33
N GLU A 233 8.53 23.65 -1.26
CA GLU A 233 7.55 23.50 -0.19
C GLU A 233 6.48 22.49 -0.57
N LEU A 234 6.19 21.58 0.36
CA LEU A 234 5.23 20.52 0.23
C LEU A 234 3.87 21.00 0.73
N ALA A 235 2.90 20.98 -0.17
CA ALA A 235 1.50 21.25 0.11
C ALA A 235 0.70 19.96 -0.14
N LEU A 236 0.67 19.10 0.87
CA LEU A 236 -0.01 17.81 0.79
C LEU A 236 -1.46 17.96 1.26
N ALA A 237 -2.39 17.31 0.56
CA ALA A 237 -3.72 17.06 1.07
C ALA A 237 -3.69 15.96 2.15
N ALA A 238 -4.69 15.90 3.02
CA ALA A 238 -4.79 14.79 3.98
C ALA A 238 -4.85 13.45 3.23
N GLY A 239 -3.97 12.53 3.60
CA GLY A 239 -3.74 11.24 2.96
C GLY A 239 -2.81 11.25 1.75
N GLU A 240 -2.30 12.40 1.32
CA GLU A 240 -1.32 12.45 0.26
C GLU A 240 0.10 12.24 0.79
N ALA A 241 0.86 11.41 0.07
CA ALA A 241 2.27 11.20 0.33
C ALA A 241 3.14 11.51 -0.89
N VAL A 242 4.38 11.89 -0.62
CA VAL A 242 5.42 12.14 -1.62
C VAL A 242 6.72 11.50 -1.18
N ALA A 243 7.35 10.73 -2.08
CA ALA A 243 8.71 10.25 -1.91
C ALA A 243 9.69 11.42 -2.13
N LEU A 244 10.68 11.54 -1.26
CA LEU A 244 11.66 12.62 -1.26
C LEU A 244 13.02 12.09 -1.69
N THR A 245 13.72 12.86 -2.53
CA THR A 245 15.16 12.66 -2.73
C THR A 245 15.90 13.04 -1.45
N SER A 246 17.14 12.56 -1.26
CA SER A 246 17.94 12.96 -0.09
C SER A 246 18.16 14.48 -0.04
N THR A 247 18.27 15.14 -1.20
CA THR A 247 18.34 16.62 -1.28
C THR A 247 17.04 17.28 -0.83
N ALA A 248 15.88 16.73 -1.21
CA ALA A 248 14.58 17.26 -0.80
C ALA A 248 14.32 17.02 0.70
N ALA A 249 14.74 15.88 1.25
CA ALA A 249 14.66 15.59 2.69
C ALA A 249 15.55 16.52 3.52
N GLY A 250 16.75 16.84 3.02
CA GLY A 250 17.65 17.83 3.63
C GLY A 250 17.12 19.27 3.60
N CYS A 251 15.99 19.52 2.92
CA CYS A 251 15.32 20.81 2.88
C CYS A 251 13.80 20.67 2.82
N LEU A 252 13.24 19.91 3.76
CA LEU A 252 11.81 19.64 3.83
C LEU A 252 11.07 20.90 4.30
N ARG A 253 10.33 21.56 3.40
CA ARG A 253 9.44 22.66 3.78
C ARG A 253 8.01 22.21 3.73
N VAL A 254 7.25 22.51 4.76
CA VAL A 254 5.83 22.17 4.86
C VAL A 254 5.06 23.48 4.82
N ALA A 255 4.17 23.61 3.83
CA ALA A 255 3.33 24.79 3.70
C ALA A 255 2.43 24.97 4.94
N PRO A 256 2.16 26.21 5.36
CA PRO A 256 1.11 26.46 6.34
C PRO A 256 -0.20 25.81 5.87
N GLN A 257 -0.76 24.90 6.66
CA GLN A 257 -2.02 24.23 6.36
C GLN A 257 -3.08 24.57 7.42
N ALA A 258 -4.28 23.99 7.28
CA ALA A 258 -5.33 24.05 8.27
C ALA A 258 -4.79 23.68 9.68
N ALA A 259 -5.40 24.27 10.71
CA ALA A 259 -5.06 23.96 12.09
C ALA A 259 -5.10 22.44 12.36
N ASN A 260 -4.09 21.93 13.07
CA ASN A 260 -3.89 20.51 13.39
C ASN A 260 -3.37 19.62 12.24
N ALA A 261 -2.70 20.20 11.24
CA ALA A 261 -2.00 19.41 10.25
C ALA A 261 -0.90 18.56 10.92
N ARG A 262 -0.86 17.27 10.58
CA ARG A 262 0.15 16.34 11.09
C ARG A 262 0.77 15.58 9.94
N TYR A 263 2.09 15.47 9.98
CA TYR A 263 2.86 14.76 8.98
C TYR A 263 3.66 13.63 9.61
N LEU A 264 3.84 12.57 8.83
CA LEU A 264 4.74 11.47 9.12
C LEU A 264 5.85 11.51 8.08
N LEU A 265 7.11 11.48 8.53
CA LEU A 265 8.29 11.37 7.69
C LEU A 265 8.90 9.99 7.89
N ALA A 266 8.59 9.07 6.99
CA ALA A 266 9.16 7.73 6.96
C ALA A 266 10.54 7.74 6.29
N TRP A 267 11.38 6.78 6.70
CA TRP A 267 12.70 6.56 6.12
C TRP A 267 13.01 5.06 5.99
N VAL A 268 13.88 4.72 5.04
CA VAL A 268 14.44 3.38 4.83
C VAL A 268 15.92 3.50 4.49
N ASP A 269 16.78 2.77 5.19
CA ASP A 269 18.18 2.56 4.79
C ASP A 269 18.26 1.49 3.70
N ASP A 270 18.57 1.89 2.46
CA ASP A 270 18.56 0.99 1.30
C ASP A 270 19.91 0.35 1.00
N ARG A 271 20.97 0.63 1.80
CA ARG A 271 22.32 0.11 1.55
C ARG A 271 22.37 -1.41 1.44
N ARG A 272 21.57 -2.13 2.24
CA ARG A 272 21.51 -3.60 2.15
C ARG A 272 20.87 -4.08 0.86
N MET A 273 19.83 -3.40 0.38
CA MET A 273 19.17 -3.74 -0.88
C MET A 273 20.08 -3.42 -2.07
N VAL A 274 20.79 -2.28 -2.03
CA VAL A 274 21.78 -1.92 -3.05
C VAL A 274 22.95 -2.91 -3.05
N GLN A 275 23.46 -3.29 -1.87
CA GLN A 275 24.49 -4.33 -1.75
C GLN A 275 24.01 -5.66 -2.36
N ALA A 276 22.74 -6.02 -2.15
CA ALA A 276 22.13 -7.23 -2.68
C ALA A 276 22.08 -7.29 -4.22
N GLU A 277 22.25 -6.17 -4.93
CA GLU A 277 22.23 -6.13 -6.40
C GLU A 277 23.47 -6.74 -7.04
N THR A 278 24.59 -6.75 -6.31
CA THR A 278 25.89 -7.15 -6.87
C THR A 278 26.54 -8.30 -6.11
N GLN A 279 26.17 -8.51 -4.86
CA GLN A 279 26.78 -9.52 -4.00
C GLN A 279 25.84 -9.93 -2.87
N PHE A 280 26.30 -10.92 -2.09
CA PHE A 280 25.64 -11.34 -0.87
C PHE A 280 25.57 -10.19 0.16
N GLU A 281 24.46 -10.11 0.91
CA GLU A 281 24.12 -8.98 1.80
C GLU A 281 24.94 -8.93 3.11
N PHE A 282 26.18 -9.44 3.09
CA PHE A 282 27.07 -9.52 4.24
C PHE A 282 28.49 -9.04 3.88
N PRO A 283 29.21 -8.37 4.81
CA PRO A 283 28.79 -7.94 6.14
C PRO A 283 27.71 -6.85 6.08
N PRO A 284 26.86 -6.74 7.11
CA PRO A 284 25.89 -5.67 7.16
C PRO A 284 26.61 -4.32 7.23
N PRO A 285 26.10 -3.28 6.54
CA PRO A 285 26.62 -1.93 6.70
C PRO A 285 26.56 -1.49 8.17
N GLY A 286 27.43 -0.58 8.58
CA GLY A 286 27.38 0.01 9.92
C GLY A 286 26.07 0.75 10.18
N ASP A 287 25.78 1.00 11.46
CA ASP A 287 24.58 1.71 11.91
C ASP A 287 24.38 3.05 11.19
N VAL A 288 23.13 3.46 11.03
CA VAL A 288 22.73 4.76 10.49
C VAL A 288 22.20 5.63 11.63
N THR A 289 22.68 6.87 11.70
CA THR A 289 22.08 7.90 12.55
C THR A 289 21.32 8.87 11.67
N LEU A 290 20.07 9.09 12.02
CA LEU A 290 19.13 9.96 11.35
C LEU A 290 18.80 11.12 12.27
N GLN A 291 18.67 12.30 11.68
CA GLN A 291 18.33 13.50 12.40
C GLN A 291 17.14 14.16 11.71
N LEU A 292 16.17 14.62 12.49
CA LEU A 292 15.15 15.54 12.04
C LEU A 292 15.22 16.79 12.92
N GLN A 293 15.48 17.94 12.28
CA GLN A 293 15.58 19.22 12.96
C GLN A 293 14.55 20.20 12.41
N ASP A 294 13.83 20.88 13.30
CA ASP A 294 13.05 22.07 12.95
C ASP A 294 13.98 23.30 12.85
N GLN A 295 13.94 23.98 11.71
CA GLN A 295 14.70 25.20 11.40
C GLN A 295 13.84 26.47 11.50
N SER A 296 12.55 26.34 11.81
CA SER A 296 11.64 27.49 11.89
C SER A 296 11.67 28.19 13.26
N GLY A 297 12.10 27.50 14.31
CA GLY A 297 12.34 28.10 15.63
C GLY A 297 13.74 28.69 15.80
N PRO A 298 13.99 29.48 16.86
CA PRO A 298 15.36 29.80 17.28
C PRO A 298 16.13 28.49 17.52
N PRO A 299 17.44 28.41 17.22
CA PRO A 299 18.22 27.22 17.49
C PRO A 299 18.05 26.84 18.95
N ALA A 300 17.32 25.75 19.23
CA ALA A 300 17.19 25.29 20.59
C ALA A 300 18.59 24.89 21.05
N THR A 301 19.04 25.43 22.18
CA THR A 301 20.27 24.95 22.81
C THR A 301 20.03 23.47 23.08
N VAL A 302 20.77 22.60 22.38
CA VAL A 302 20.77 21.17 22.66
C VAL A 302 21.30 21.04 24.08
N SER A 303 20.40 20.98 25.07
CA SER A 303 20.78 20.69 26.43
C SER A 303 21.20 19.23 26.42
N GLY A 304 22.50 19.03 26.22
CA GLY A 304 23.18 17.74 26.30
C GLY A 304 23.15 17.22 27.73
N ALA A 305 21.97 16.88 28.24
CA ALA A 305 21.87 15.77 29.16
C ALA A 305 22.15 14.54 28.31
N GLY A 306 23.34 13.96 28.51
CA GLY A 306 23.87 12.88 27.69
C GLY A 306 22.82 11.84 27.36
N LEU A 307 22.40 11.84 26.09
CA LEU A 307 21.88 10.66 25.42
C LEU A 307 23.08 9.72 25.16
N VAL A 308 23.78 9.33 26.23
CA VAL A 308 24.13 7.91 26.32
C VAL A 308 22.76 7.27 26.26
N ALA A 309 22.46 6.55 25.17
CA ALA A 309 21.26 5.74 25.12
C ALA A 309 21.19 5.04 26.47
N ALA A 310 20.23 5.42 27.33
CA ALA A 310 19.91 4.58 28.46
C ALA A 310 19.64 3.25 27.79
N ALA A 311 20.54 2.27 28.00
CA ALA A 311 20.31 0.93 27.52
C ALA A 311 18.86 0.65 27.93
N PRO A 312 17.95 0.38 26.97
CA PRO A 312 16.54 0.27 27.30
C PRO A 312 16.47 -0.65 28.52
N ALA A 313 15.78 -0.21 29.59
CA ALA A 313 15.61 -1.02 30.79
C ALA A 313 15.32 -2.44 30.30
N PRO A 314 16.11 -3.46 30.71
CA PRO A 314 16.13 -4.75 30.04
C PRO A 314 14.69 -5.21 29.90
N ASN A 315 14.19 -5.18 28.67
CA ASN A 315 12.87 -5.69 28.40
C ASN A 315 12.96 -7.17 28.80
N PRO A 316 12.21 -7.64 29.80
CA PRO A 316 12.26 -9.04 30.23
C PRO A 316 11.89 -9.99 29.07
N PHE A 317 11.40 -9.45 27.95
CA PHE A 317 11.10 -10.11 26.70
C PHE A 317 11.88 -9.59 25.47
N ALA A 318 13.00 -8.87 25.61
CA ALA A 318 13.86 -8.58 24.46
C ALA A 318 14.52 -9.89 23.96
N PRO A 319 14.22 -10.38 22.73
CA PRO A 319 15.07 -11.39 22.14
C PRO A 319 16.41 -10.72 21.81
N MET A 320 17.46 -11.22 22.48
CA MET A 320 18.88 -10.90 22.32
C MET A 320 19.24 -10.00 21.12
N ALA A 321 19.40 -8.70 21.38
CA ALA A 321 19.97 -7.75 20.43
C ALA A 321 21.51 -7.88 20.25
N THR A 322 22.14 -8.93 20.81
CA THR A 322 23.55 -9.27 20.60
C THR A 322 23.71 -10.33 19.48
N SER A 323 23.00 -10.15 18.38
CA SER A 323 23.02 -11.08 17.24
C SER A 323 24.29 -11.03 16.38
N SER A 324 25.17 -10.04 16.57
CA SER A 324 26.50 -10.07 15.94
C SER A 324 27.36 -11.24 16.45
N ARG A 325 27.12 -11.71 17.70
CA ARG A 325 27.69 -12.98 18.20
C ARG A 325 26.90 -14.21 17.75
N ALA A 326 25.59 -14.12 17.52
CA ALA A 326 24.77 -15.23 17.02
C ALA A 326 25.10 -15.60 15.55
N ILE A 327 25.38 -14.62 14.69
CA ILE A 327 25.83 -14.87 13.31
C ILE A 327 27.25 -15.45 13.29
N SER A 328 28.13 -15.00 14.20
CA SER A 328 29.45 -15.62 14.40
C SER A 328 29.34 -17.06 14.95
N LEU A 329 28.34 -17.33 15.80
CA LEU A 329 27.98 -18.68 16.28
C LEU A 329 27.31 -19.55 15.20
N LEU A 330 26.61 -18.97 14.23
CA LEU A 330 26.08 -19.70 13.06
C LEU A 330 27.19 -19.98 12.04
N ALA A 331 28.17 -19.09 11.86
CA ALA A 331 29.33 -19.32 10.99
C ALA A 331 30.32 -20.34 11.59
N SER A 332 30.60 -20.27 12.89
CA SER A 332 31.40 -21.28 13.61
C SER A 332 30.60 -22.57 13.85
N GLY A 333 29.28 -22.47 14.05
CA GLY A 333 28.35 -23.59 14.09
C GLY A 333 28.24 -24.31 12.75
N ALA A 334 28.32 -23.60 11.61
CA ALA A 334 28.35 -24.22 10.29
C ALA A 334 29.67 -24.98 10.02
N GLN A 335 30.79 -24.55 10.62
CA GLN A 335 32.06 -25.30 10.58
C GLN A 335 32.05 -26.53 11.50
N ALA A 336 31.51 -26.41 12.72
CA ALA A 336 31.33 -27.55 13.63
C ALA A 336 30.28 -28.55 13.11
N ALA A 337 29.20 -28.05 12.50
CA ALA A 337 28.21 -28.87 11.81
C ALA A 337 28.82 -29.52 10.56
N ARG A 338 29.70 -28.86 9.79
CA ARG A 338 30.42 -29.52 8.68
C ARG A 338 31.23 -30.72 9.15
N ALA A 339 31.96 -30.60 10.25
CA ALA A 339 32.69 -31.74 10.84
C ALA A 339 31.75 -32.85 11.36
N PHE A 340 30.51 -32.51 11.74
CA PHE A 340 29.46 -33.46 12.11
C PHE A 340 28.71 -34.05 10.90
N MET A 341 28.63 -33.35 9.76
CA MET A 341 27.77 -33.65 8.61
C MET A 341 28.52 -34.27 7.41
N ASP A 342 29.85 -34.28 7.39
CA ASP A 342 30.65 -34.89 6.31
C ASP A 342 30.81 -36.43 6.45
N VAL A 343 30.00 -37.11 7.27
CA VAL A 343 30.03 -38.57 7.38
C VAL A 343 29.29 -39.20 6.19
N PRO A 344 29.95 -39.99 5.33
CA PRO A 344 29.32 -40.53 4.12
C PRO A 344 28.15 -41.47 4.43
N PHE A 345 27.07 -41.28 3.67
CA PHE A 345 25.78 -41.99 3.68
C PHE A 345 25.85 -43.53 3.66
N ALA A 346 27.02 -44.09 3.35
CA ALA A 346 27.30 -45.52 3.47
C ALA A 346 27.12 -46.06 4.91
N ALA A 347 26.98 -45.17 5.91
CA ALA A 347 26.85 -45.51 7.32
C ALA A 347 25.48 -46.02 7.79
N CYS A 348 24.43 -46.08 6.95
CA CYS A 348 23.23 -46.86 7.33
C CYS A 348 23.50 -48.38 7.42
N GLY A 349 24.75 -48.83 7.17
CA GLY A 349 25.25 -50.18 7.42
C GLY A 349 26.17 -50.30 8.65
N SER A 350 25.70 -51.05 9.65
CA SER A 350 26.42 -51.84 10.70
C SER A 350 27.53 -51.24 11.58
N THR A 351 28.01 -50.01 11.42
CA THR A 351 29.06 -49.46 12.33
C THR A 351 28.48 -48.86 13.62
N PRO A 352 29.16 -48.93 14.78
CA PRO A 352 28.66 -48.37 16.06
C PRO A 352 28.42 -46.85 16.04
N THR A 353 29.13 -46.11 15.18
CA THR A 353 28.89 -44.69 14.94
C THR A 353 27.56 -44.43 14.23
N ALA A 354 26.96 -45.42 13.55
CA ALA A 354 25.62 -45.34 12.97
C ALA A 354 24.52 -45.18 14.02
N ALA A 355 24.78 -45.50 15.30
CA ALA A 355 23.78 -45.40 16.34
C ALA A 355 23.31 -43.95 16.58
N ALA A 356 24.21 -42.95 16.49
CA ALA A 356 23.83 -41.53 16.62
C ALA A 356 23.03 -41.01 15.40
N TRP A 357 23.08 -41.71 14.27
CA TRP A 357 22.39 -41.38 13.02
C TRP A 357 21.14 -42.24 12.79
N ALA A 358 20.75 -43.05 13.79
CA ALA A 358 19.64 -44.00 13.68
C ALA A 358 18.31 -43.33 13.30
N ILE A 359 18.11 -42.07 13.69
CA ILE A 359 16.89 -41.31 13.36
C ILE A 359 16.70 -41.15 11.84
N TYR A 360 17.79 -41.09 11.08
CA TYR A 360 17.74 -40.82 9.66
C TYR A 360 17.82 -42.05 8.76
N CYS A 361 18.31 -43.17 9.28
CA CYS A 361 18.39 -44.45 8.57
C CYS A 361 17.13 -45.30 8.73
N ARG A 362 16.05 -44.74 9.30
CA ARG A 362 14.83 -45.48 9.57
C ARG A 362 14.13 -45.88 8.27
N THR A 363 13.80 -47.17 8.13
CA THR A 363 13.19 -47.77 6.92
C THR A 363 11.69 -48.01 7.04
N THR A 364 11.09 -47.76 8.20
CA THR A 364 9.68 -47.96 8.49
C THR A 364 9.14 -46.80 9.31
N PRO A 365 7.83 -46.48 9.24
CA PRO A 365 7.25 -45.47 10.11
C PRO A 365 7.57 -45.70 11.60
N TRP A 366 7.72 -44.60 12.32
CA TRP A 366 7.86 -44.59 13.77
C TRP A 366 6.51 -44.93 14.42
N VAL A 367 6.59 -45.63 15.55
CA VAL A 367 5.45 -45.98 16.39
C VAL A 367 5.68 -45.44 17.80
N VAL A 368 4.61 -45.12 18.52
CA VAL A 368 4.70 -44.67 19.93
C VAL A 368 5.45 -45.71 20.75
N GLY A 369 6.40 -45.25 21.58
CA GLY A 369 7.26 -46.09 22.40
C GLY A 369 8.54 -46.57 21.71
N ALA A 370 8.67 -46.41 20.38
CA ALA A 370 9.93 -46.71 19.70
C ALA A 370 11.07 -45.85 20.27
N THR A 371 12.23 -46.46 20.47
CA THR A 371 13.42 -45.78 20.98
C THR A 371 14.54 -45.75 19.95
N PHE A 372 15.39 -44.73 20.02
CA PHE A 372 16.59 -44.62 19.19
C PHE A 372 17.65 -43.81 19.91
N ASN A 373 18.92 -44.03 19.55
CA ASN A 373 20.00 -43.20 20.04
C ASN A 373 20.01 -41.87 19.29
N PHE A 374 20.11 -40.78 20.05
CA PHE A 374 20.10 -39.42 19.54
C PHE A 374 21.22 -38.63 20.20
N GLN A 375 21.92 -37.83 19.41
CA GLN A 375 22.92 -36.88 19.89
C GLN A 375 22.22 -35.53 20.11
N PRO A 376 22.03 -35.09 21.37
CA PRO A 376 21.31 -33.84 21.66
C PRO A 376 21.98 -32.64 20.98
N THR A 377 21.20 -31.67 20.52
CA THR A 377 21.75 -30.46 19.87
C THR A 377 22.26 -29.44 20.88
N ALA A 378 21.80 -29.55 22.14
CA ALA A 378 22.37 -28.82 23.25
C ALA A 378 23.85 -29.19 23.42
N VAL A 379 24.73 -28.24 23.09
CA VAL A 379 26.19 -28.42 23.04
C VAL A 379 26.69 -29.07 24.34
N ALA A 380 27.43 -30.17 24.19
CA ALA A 380 28.10 -30.95 25.26
C ALA A 380 27.27 -32.03 26.00
N ARG A 381 26.07 -32.39 25.56
CA ARG A 381 25.41 -33.61 26.08
C ARG A 381 25.89 -34.86 25.32
N PRO A 382 26.18 -35.99 25.97
CA PRO A 382 26.50 -37.23 25.26
C PRO A 382 25.27 -37.79 24.53
N ALA A 383 25.50 -38.62 23.51
CA ALA A 383 24.44 -39.38 22.86
C ALA A 383 23.63 -40.15 23.90
N THR A 384 22.31 -40.12 23.76
CA THR A 384 21.37 -40.65 24.75
C THR A 384 20.16 -41.27 24.04
N THR A 385 19.30 -41.95 24.79
CA THR A 385 18.10 -42.59 24.24
C THR A 385 16.97 -41.57 24.12
N ALA A 386 16.43 -41.41 22.92
CA ALA A 386 15.17 -40.74 22.67
C ALA A 386 14.03 -41.77 22.50
N ARG A 387 12.80 -41.36 22.82
CA ARG A 387 11.58 -42.17 22.71
C ARG A 387 10.50 -41.41 21.96
N ILE A 388 9.81 -42.08 21.04
CA ILE A 388 8.62 -41.53 20.37
C ILE A 388 7.46 -41.47 21.36
N ILE A 389 6.89 -40.27 21.53
CA ILE A 389 5.79 -40.00 22.47
C ILE A 389 4.45 -39.77 21.78
N ALA A 390 4.45 -39.37 20.52
CA ALA A 390 3.24 -39.20 19.71
C ALA A 390 3.54 -39.39 18.22
N THR A 391 2.57 -39.87 17.46
CA THR A 391 2.73 -40.14 16.03
C THR A 391 1.53 -39.72 15.20
N ARG A 392 1.79 -39.21 13.99
CA ARG A 392 0.84 -39.00 12.88
C ARG A 392 1.45 -39.53 11.58
N PRO A 393 0.68 -39.69 10.49
CA PRO A 393 1.18 -40.20 9.22
C PRO A 393 2.45 -39.50 8.71
N LYS A 394 2.57 -38.18 8.85
CA LYS A 394 3.68 -37.38 8.30
C LYS A 394 4.61 -36.77 9.33
N VAL A 395 4.25 -36.78 10.61
CA VAL A 395 5.03 -36.14 11.67
C VAL A 395 4.95 -36.93 12.97
N VAL A 396 6.04 -36.97 13.72
CA VAL A 396 6.12 -37.64 15.03
C VAL A 396 6.83 -36.75 16.04
N ALA A 397 6.50 -36.94 17.32
CA ALA A 397 7.20 -36.29 18.43
C ALA A 397 8.07 -37.32 19.15
N ALA A 398 9.31 -36.93 19.44
CA ALA A 398 10.28 -37.69 20.21
C ALA A 398 10.77 -36.87 21.40
N ILE A 399 11.07 -37.51 22.53
CA ILE A 399 11.73 -36.84 23.66
C ILE A 399 12.96 -37.61 24.09
N ILE A 400 14.01 -36.90 24.52
CA ILE A 400 15.12 -37.52 25.25
C ILE A 400 14.58 -38.11 26.56
N GLN A 401 14.76 -39.42 26.78
CA GLN A 401 14.18 -40.10 27.94
C GLN A 401 14.62 -39.49 29.29
N ALA A 402 15.86 -38.99 29.38
CA ALA A 402 16.36 -38.32 30.57
C ALA A 402 15.63 -36.99 30.88
N ASP A 403 14.93 -36.42 29.89
CA ASP A 403 14.24 -35.13 29.98
C ASP A 403 12.72 -35.28 30.10
N ASP A 404 12.20 -36.51 30.15
CA ASP A 404 10.75 -36.80 30.19
C ASP A 404 10.05 -36.11 31.37
N ALA A 405 10.76 -35.99 32.50
CA ALA A 405 10.28 -35.30 33.70
C ALA A 405 10.14 -33.78 33.55
N LEU A 406 10.70 -33.17 32.48
CA LEU A 406 10.54 -31.74 32.20
C LEU A 406 9.25 -31.42 31.47
N LEU A 407 8.54 -32.42 30.92
CA LEU A 407 7.24 -32.20 30.32
C LEU A 407 6.19 -31.94 31.40
N ALA A 408 5.51 -30.81 31.28
CA ALA A 408 4.32 -30.55 32.07
C ALA A 408 3.26 -31.65 31.81
N PRO A 409 2.37 -31.96 32.79
CA PRO A 409 1.33 -32.97 32.61
C PRO A 409 0.43 -32.74 31.38
N ALA A 410 0.18 -31.48 31.01
CA ALA A 410 -0.62 -31.11 29.85
C ALA A 410 0.19 -31.00 28.53
N ALA A 411 1.51 -31.16 28.58
CA ALA A 411 2.37 -31.01 27.41
C ALA A 411 2.06 -32.03 26.32
N LEU A 412 1.83 -33.30 26.69
CA LEU A 412 1.56 -34.36 25.72
C LEU A 412 0.30 -34.06 24.88
N THR A 413 -0.79 -33.63 25.51
CA THR A 413 -2.01 -33.25 24.80
C THR A 413 -1.77 -32.08 23.84
N ARG A 414 -0.96 -31.09 24.22
CA ARG A 414 -0.58 -29.97 23.34
C ARG A 414 0.31 -30.42 22.17
N ILE A 415 1.23 -31.34 22.43
CA ILE A 415 2.08 -31.95 21.39
C ILE A 415 1.19 -32.68 20.39
N GLU A 416 0.29 -33.54 20.85
CA GLU A 416 -0.63 -34.29 19.98
C GLU A 416 -1.50 -33.37 19.13
N ALA A 417 -2.10 -32.34 19.74
CA ALA A 417 -2.90 -31.36 19.01
C ALA A 417 -2.07 -30.54 17.99
N THR A 418 -0.80 -30.23 18.31
CA THR A 418 0.12 -29.60 17.35
C THR A 418 0.45 -30.55 16.21
N LEU A 419 0.73 -31.84 16.48
CA LEU A 419 0.99 -32.83 15.44
C LEU A 419 -0.22 -33.05 14.53
N ASP A 420 -1.44 -33.08 15.09
CA ASP A 420 -2.69 -33.14 14.30
C ASP A 420 -2.79 -31.96 13.34
N PHE A 421 -2.55 -30.75 13.84
CA PHE A 421 -2.59 -29.54 13.02
C PHE A 421 -1.54 -29.56 11.89
N LEU A 422 -0.30 -29.95 12.22
CA LEU A 422 0.77 -30.11 11.24
C LEU A 422 0.36 -31.10 10.14
N ASP A 423 -0.03 -32.31 10.53
CA ASP A 423 -0.32 -33.41 9.60
C ASP A 423 -1.50 -33.12 8.67
N THR A 424 -2.59 -32.58 9.22
CA THR A 424 -3.87 -32.47 8.52
C THR A 424 -4.04 -31.18 7.73
N GLN A 425 -3.44 -30.07 8.18
CA GLN A 425 -3.70 -28.74 7.61
C GLN A 425 -2.42 -28.08 7.11
N TYR A 426 -1.40 -28.03 7.95
CA TYR A 426 -0.34 -27.04 7.77
C TYR A 426 0.79 -27.48 6.83
N LEU A 427 1.20 -28.76 6.83
CA LEU A 427 2.25 -29.24 5.91
C LEU A 427 1.85 -29.08 4.44
N ALA A 428 0.55 -29.22 4.12
CA ALA A 428 0.04 -28.95 2.77
C ALA A 428 0.17 -27.46 2.40
N SER A 429 -0.15 -26.56 3.33
CA SER A 429 0.03 -25.11 3.16
C SER A 429 1.49 -24.74 2.91
N LEU A 430 2.42 -25.31 3.69
CA LEU A 430 3.87 -25.10 3.48
C LEU A 430 4.36 -25.58 2.12
N ARG A 431 3.94 -26.76 1.66
CA ARG A 431 4.28 -27.23 0.29
C ARG A 431 3.82 -26.25 -0.77
N GLN A 432 2.60 -25.73 -0.62
CA GLN A 432 2.01 -24.83 -1.60
C GLN A 432 2.69 -23.45 -1.59
N SER A 433 2.93 -22.87 -0.41
CA SER A 433 3.58 -21.55 -0.28
C SER A 433 5.08 -21.58 -0.59
N LEU A 434 5.76 -22.69 -0.33
CA LEU A 434 7.20 -22.80 -0.57
C LEU A 434 7.51 -23.51 -1.90
N GLY A 435 6.48 -23.91 -2.63
CA GLY A 435 6.60 -24.51 -3.96
C GLY A 435 7.33 -25.85 -3.98
N THR A 436 7.34 -26.59 -2.87
CA THR A 436 7.97 -27.91 -2.80
C THR A 436 7.04 -28.97 -3.40
N THR A 437 7.64 -29.99 -4.00
CA THR A 437 6.89 -31.07 -4.66
C THR A 437 6.51 -32.20 -3.72
N ARG A 438 7.07 -32.22 -2.51
CA ARG A 438 6.89 -33.26 -1.49
C ARG A 438 7.01 -32.72 -0.08
N ASP A 439 6.63 -33.57 0.88
CA ASP A 439 6.75 -33.31 2.31
C ASP A 439 8.21 -33.47 2.76
N VAL A 440 8.62 -32.69 3.77
CA VAL A 440 9.92 -32.89 4.44
C VAL A 440 9.83 -34.10 5.36
N VAL A 441 10.87 -34.94 5.33
CA VAL A 441 10.96 -36.14 6.17
C VAL A 441 12.33 -36.22 6.84
N THR A 442 12.38 -36.73 8.06
CA THR A 442 13.66 -36.99 8.74
C THR A 442 14.37 -38.18 8.11
N SER A 443 13.63 -39.23 7.77
CA SER A 443 14.16 -40.36 6.98
C SER A 443 13.22 -40.69 5.83
N PRO A 444 13.73 -41.00 4.62
CA PRO A 444 12.87 -41.40 3.50
C PRO A 444 12.01 -42.61 3.82
N GLY A 445 12.56 -43.58 4.55
CA GLY A 445 11.87 -44.82 4.88
C GLY A 445 10.82 -44.70 5.99
N SER A 446 10.94 -43.74 6.91
CA SER A 446 9.85 -43.44 7.85
C SER A 446 8.69 -42.70 7.19
N GLY A 447 8.97 -41.88 6.16
CA GLY A 447 7.99 -40.96 5.58
C GLY A 447 7.53 -39.86 6.56
N GLN A 448 8.24 -39.66 7.67
CA GLN A 448 7.83 -38.79 8.77
C GLN A 448 8.92 -37.78 9.14
N LEU A 449 8.50 -36.55 9.46
CA LEU A 449 9.31 -35.53 10.15
C LEU A 449 9.30 -35.76 11.66
N VAL A 450 10.47 -35.74 12.30
CA VAL A 450 10.59 -35.84 13.75
C VAL A 450 10.68 -34.45 14.36
N VAL A 451 9.84 -34.20 15.36
CA VAL A 451 9.93 -33.07 16.30
C VAL A 451 10.54 -33.60 17.60
N MET A 452 11.80 -33.26 17.84
CA MET A 452 12.56 -33.68 19.02
C MET A 452 12.38 -32.70 20.17
N PHE A 453 12.13 -33.20 21.37
CA PHE A 453 12.09 -32.44 22.62
C PHE A 453 13.32 -32.82 23.45
N GLU A 454 14.10 -31.82 23.88
CA GLU A 454 15.32 -32.02 24.67
C GLU A 454 15.49 -30.89 25.70
N ALA A 455 16.11 -31.15 26.86
CA ALA A 455 16.41 -30.11 27.83
C ALA A 455 17.36 -29.05 27.24
N GLY A 456 16.98 -27.78 27.39
CA GLY A 456 17.79 -26.63 27.00
C GLY A 456 18.38 -25.87 28.19
N GLY A 457 19.42 -25.08 27.93
CA GLY A 457 19.88 -24.06 28.87
C GLY A 457 18.87 -22.91 29.02
N THR A 458 19.21 -21.94 29.87
CA THR A 458 18.39 -20.73 30.12
C THR A 458 18.26 -19.81 28.90
N ALA A 459 19.08 -20.01 27.86
CA ALA A 459 18.94 -19.32 26.58
C ALA A 459 17.96 -20.10 25.68
N ASN A 460 16.84 -19.47 25.33
CA ASN A 460 15.80 -19.98 24.44
C ASN A 460 16.32 -20.27 23.01
N THR A 461 17.02 -21.38 22.79
CA THR A 461 17.47 -21.72 21.43
C THR A 461 16.73 -22.93 20.90
N ILE A 462 15.50 -22.74 20.46
CA ILE A 462 14.84 -23.70 19.58
C ILE A 462 15.60 -23.70 18.25
N ARG A 463 15.75 -24.88 17.62
CA ARG A 463 16.61 -25.05 16.43
C ARG A 463 16.02 -26.05 15.45
N THR A 464 15.92 -25.63 14.20
CA THR A 464 15.85 -26.55 13.07
C THR A 464 17.25 -27.06 12.73
N THR A 465 17.38 -28.38 12.62
CA THR A 465 18.61 -29.01 12.13
C THR A 465 18.32 -29.67 10.79
N THR A 466 19.06 -29.26 9.77
CA THR A 466 18.98 -29.80 8.41
C THR A 466 20.35 -30.27 7.97
N ASP A 467 20.47 -31.51 7.53
CA ASP A 467 21.71 -31.99 6.91
C ASP A 467 21.81 -31.53 5.45
N GLY A 468 22.75 -30.61 5.19
CA GLY A 468 23.11 -30.10 3.87
C GLY A 468 23.59 -31.17 2.88
N SER A 469 24.21 -32.23 3.38
CA SER A 469 25.01 -33.16 2.58
C SER A 469 24.19 -34.18 1.78
N VAL A 470 22.91 -34.38 2.11
CA VAL A 470 22.16 -35.54 1.60
C VAL A 470 21.32 -35.20 0.37
N PRO A 471 21.59 -35.73 -0.85
CA PRO A 471 20.96 -35.40 -2.14
C PRO A 471 19.42 -35.25 -2.18
N GLN A 472 18.72 -35.88 -1.24
CA GLN A 472 17.27 -36.07 -1.26
C GLN A 472 16.49 -35.14 -0.34
N GLY A 473 17.05 -34.11 0.31
CA GLY A 473 16.27 -33.21 1.20
C GLY A 473 15.60 -33.91 2.39
N ALA A 474 15.95 -35.17 2.62
CA ALA A 474 15.72 -35.88 3.85
C ALA A 474 16.69 -35.34 4.92
N PHE A 475 16.62 -35.85 6.15
CA PHE A 475 17.54 -35.51 7.25
C PHE A 475 17.30 -34.12 7.85
N SER A 476 16.03 -33.68 7.87
CA SER A 476 15.62 -32.54 8.69
C SER A 476 14.86 -33.03 9.92
N PHE A 477 15.09 -32.38 11.06
CA PHE A 477 14.25 -32.52 12.24
C PHE A 477 14.12 -31.16 12.93
N VAL A 478 13.02 -30.99 13.66
CA VAL A 478 12.78 -29.81 14.47
C VAL A 478 13.23 -30.13 15.89
N SER A 479 14.11 -29.33 16.50
CA SER A 479 14.48 -29.49 17.91
C SER A 479 13.89 -28.40 18.79
N MET A 480 13.10 -28.84 19.77
CA MET A 480 12.42 -28.03 20.77
C MET A 480 13.13 -28.16 22.12
N LEU A 481 13.74 -27.07 22.57
CA LEU A 481 14.39 -27.04 23.87
C LEU A 481 13.37 -26.83 25.01
N LEU A 482 13.30 -27.79 25.94
CA LEU A 482 12.58 -27.76 27.21
C LEU A 482 13.35 -26.94 28.25
N ASN A 483 12.80 -25.81 28.67
CA ASN A 483 13.42 -24.93 29.67
C ASN A 483 12.35 -24.20 30.49
N SER A 484 12.76 -23.48 31.54
CA SER A 484 11.85 -22.77 32.46
C SER A 484 11.16 -21.54 31.86
N THR A 485 11.10 -21.40 30.55
CA THR A 485 10.41 -20.29 29.88
C THR A 485 9.48 -20.78 28.79
N ASN A 486 9.61 -22.04 28.35
CA ASN A 486 8.80 -22.58 27.28
C ASN A 486 7.45 -23.15 27.77
N CYS A 487 6.51 -23.21 26.84
CA CYS A 487 5.14 -23.67 27.05
C CYS A 487 5.06 -25.14 27.51
N TYR A 488 6.02 -25.97 27.10
CA TYR A 488 6.00 -27.40 27.43
C TYR A 488 6.50 -27.74 28.82
N ALA A 489 7.30 -26.87 29.44
CA ALA A 489 7.80 -27.07 30.80
C ALA A 489 7.01 -26.26 31.86
N ILE A 490 6.37 -25.14 31.51
CA ILE A 490 5.61 -24.31 32.45
C ILE A 490 4.13 -24.20 32.05
N PRO A 491 3.20 -24.84 32.79
CA PRO A 491 1.76 -24.77 32.52
C PRO A 491 1.18 -23.36 32.54
N ALA A 492 1.68 -22.47 33.42
CA ALA A 492 1.11 -21.16 33.66
C ALA A 492 1.33 -20.14 32.52
N ASN A 493 2.33 -20.36 31.67
CA ASN A 493 2.66 -19.46 30.55
C ASN A 493 1.91 -19.83 29.26
N CYS A 494 0.96 -20.76 29.37
CA CYS A 494 0.59 -21.63 28.29
C CYS A 494 -0.90 -21.47 28.01
N SER A 495 -1.27 -20.54 27.13
CA SER A 495 -2.67 -20.33 26.75
C SER A 495 -3.29 -21.61 26.17
N ASP A 496 -4.43 -22.02 26.73
CA ASP A 496 -5.00 -23.38 26.67
C ASP A 496 -5.64 -23.80 25.33
N GLY A 497 -4.97 -23.63 24.18
CA GLY A 497 -5.64 -23.97 22.90
C GLY A 497 -4.88 -24.79 21.85
N GLY A 498 -3.77 -25.44 22.18
CA GLY A 498 -3.43 -26.70 21.50
C GLY A 498 -2.56 -26.68 20.23
N VAL A 499 -2.03 -25.55 19.76
CA VAL A 499 -0.98 -25.55 18.71
C VAL A 499 0.15 -24.63 19.11
N ASP A 500 1.39 -25.13 19.12
CA ASP A 500 2.57 -24.31 19.40
C ASP A 500 3.07 -23.58 18.14
N PRO A 501 2.97 -22.24 18.09
CA PRO A 501 3.44 -21.42 16.97
C PRO A 501 4.94 -21.60 16.68
N ILE A 502 5.74 -21.96 17.68
CA ILE A 502 7.17 -22.12 17.50
C ILE A 502 7.51 -23.41 16.73
N ILE A 503 6.78 -24.50 16.97
CA ILE A 503 6.96 -25.73 16.18
C ILE A 503 6.64 -25.46 14.70
N VAL A 504 5.62 -24.64 14.44
CA VAL A 504 5.22 -24.18 13.11
C VAL A 504 6.33 -23.34 12.46
N HIS A 505 6.91 -22.38 13.20
CA HIS A 505 8.07 -21.58 12.77
C HIS A 505 9.25 -22.47 12.35
N GLU A 506 9.68 -23.39 13.21
CA GLU A 506 10.81 -24.27 12.90
C GLU A 506 10.50 -25.27 11.78
N THR A 507 9.28 -25.81 11.76
CA THR A 507 8.86 -26.67 10.65
C THR A 507 8.95 -25.91 9.32
N THR A 508 8.63 -24.61 9.31
CA THR A 508 8.79 -23.77 8.11
C THR A 508 10.23 -23.74 7.63
N HIS A 509 11.22 -23.62 8.51
CA HIS A 509 12.63 -23.66 8.12
C HIS A 509 13.02 -24.97 7.42
N THR A 510 12.47 -26.11 7.84
CA THR A 510 12.72 -27.39 7.16
C THR A 510 12.21 -27.37 5.71
N TYR A 511 11.07 -26.73 5.45
CA TYR A 511 10.52 -26.58 4.10
C TYR A 511 11.23 -25.48 3.29
N GLN A 512 11.69 -24.40 3.93
CA GLN A 512 12.53 -23.41 3.27
C GLN A 512 13.83 -24.05 2.76
N PHE A 513 14.44 -24.93 3.57
CA PHE A 513 15.59 -25.73 3.17
C PHE A 513 15.28 -26.66 2.00
N LEU A 514 14.15 -27.39 2.07
CA LEU A 514 13.73 -28.28 0.98
C LEU A 514 13.46 -27.49 -0.32
N SER A 515 12.78 -26.36 -0.23
CA SER A 515 12.50 -25.44 -1.34
C SER A 515 13.79 -24.94 -1.97
N ASN A 516 14.75 -24.50 -1.17
CA ASN A 516 16.09 -24.15 -1.64
C ASN A 516 16.73 -25.29 -2.41
N ARG A 517 16.64 -26.50 -1.89
CA ARG A 517 17.24 -27.65 -2.55
C ARG A 517 16.58 -27.97 -3.90
N GLU A 518 15.25 -28.09 -3.92
CA GLU A 518 14.47 -28.47 -5.09
C GLU A 518 14.51 -27.41 -6.19
N LEU A 519 14.55 -26.12 -5.81
CA LEU A 519 14.56 -25.01 -6.75
C LEU A 519 15.99 -24.57 -7.16
N ARG A 520 17.04 -24.89 -6.37
CA ARG A 520 18.40 -24.33 -6.55
C ARG A 520 19.52 -25.34 -6.70
N ASN A 521 19.22 -26.57 -7.12
CA ASN A 521 20.24 -27.59 -7.39
C ASN A 521 21.25 -27.80 -6.22
N GLY A 522 20.79 -27.68 -4.96
CA GLY A 522 21.61 -27.94 -3.77
C GLY A 522 22.58 -26.84 -3.34
N GLN A 523 22.38 -25.58 -3.75
CA GLN A 523 23.15 -24.45 -3.20
C GLN A 523 22.84 -24.18 -1.72
N SER A 524 23.76 -23.48 -1.03
CA SER A 524 23.72 -23.26 0.42
C SER A 524 22.35 -22.76 0.88
N PRO A 525 21.75 -23.41 1.90
CA PRO A 525 20.37 -23.18 2.32
C PRO A 525 20.15 -21.87 3.08
N PHE A 526 21.23 -21.18 3.47
CA PHE A 526 21.13 -20.03 4.37
C PHE A 526 20.92 -18.75 3.57
N GLY A 527 19.64 -18.39 3.39
CA GLY A 527 19.24 -17.03 3.08
C GLY A 527 19.54 -16.06 4.24
N GLN A 528 19.31 -14.77 4.02
CA GLN A 528 19.49 -13.76 5.06
C GLN A 528 18.48 -13.94 6.19
N SER A 529 18.81 -13.53 7.42
CA SER A 529 17.92 -13.65 8.58
C SER A 529 16.55 -13.01 8.32
N TRP A 530 16.51 -11.85 7.65
CA TRP A 530 15.25 -11.19 7.29
C TRP A 530 14.33 -12.06 6.44
N SER A 531 14.92 -12.81 5.52
CA SER A 531 14.21 -13.71 4.64
C SER A 531 13.75 -14.96 5.37
N LEU A 532 14.69 -15.69 5.99
CA LEU A 532 14.40 -17.00 6.58
C LEU A 532 13.47 -16.87 7.78
N GLU A 533 13.88 -16.08 8.77
CA GLU A 533 13.11 -15.88 9.99
C GLU A 533 11.82 -15.11 9.69
N GLY A 534 11.84 -14.20 8.72
CA GLY A 534 10.65 -13.50 8.27
C GLY A 534 9.60 -14.42 7.64
N GLY A 535 10.04 -15.39 6.83
CA GLY A 535 9.14 -16.35 6.21
C GLY A 535 8.56 -17.33 7.22
N ALA A 536 9.38 -17.83 8.13
CA ALA A 536 8.96 -18.70 9.22
C ALA A 536 7.98 -18.00 10.18
N ALA A 537 8.28 -16.76 10.58
CA ALA A 537 7.40 -15.97 11.45
C ALA A 537 6.11 -15.52 10.72
N LEU A 538 6.11 -15.39 9.39
CA LEU A 538 4.87 -15.17 8.66
C LEU A 538 3.95 -16.38 8.80
N HIS A 539 4.51 -17.57 8.64
CA HIS A 539 3.76 -18.82 8.74
C HIS A 539 3.28 -19.10 10.18
N GLU A 540 4.06 -18.72 11.19
CA GLU A 540 3.64 -18.62 12.59
C GLU A 540 2.36 -17.76 12.72
N LEU A 541 2.40 -16.52 12.18
CA LEU A 541 1.29 -15.58 12.21
C LEU A 541 0.05 -16.12 11.48
N LEU A 542 0.21 -16.70 10.29
CA LEU A 542 -0.92 -17.22 9.51
C LEU A 542 -1.62 -18.39 10.22
N THR A 543 -0.85 -19.25 10.89
CA THR A 543 -1.39 -20.32 11.73
C THR A 543 -2.24 -19.77 12.87
N ALA A 544 -1.76 -18.73 13.54
CA ALA A 544 -2.53 -18.07 14.60
C ALA A 544 -3.85 -17.50 14.04
N LEU A 545 -3.82 -16.81 12.89
CA LEU A 545 -5.03 -16.28 12.26
C LEU A 545 -6.04 -17.38 11.93
N GLU A 546 -5.59 -18.45 11.26
CA GLU A 546 -6.45 -19.57 10.86
C GLU A 546 -7.11 -20.25 12.06
N ARG A 547 -6.33 -20.54 13.11
CA ARG A 547 -6.84 -21.19 14.33
C ARG A 547 -7.90 -20.34 15.04
N HIS A 548 -7.79 -19.03 14.98
CA HIS A 548 -8.78 -18.12 15.55
C HIS A 548 -9.91 -17.76 14.58
N SER A 549 -9.98 -18.43 13.42
CA SER A 549 -10.96 -18.14 12.36
C SER A 549 -10.96 -16.66 11.94
N ILE A 550 -9.76 -16.07 11.96
CA ILE A 550 -9.53 -14.69 11.58
C ILE A 550 -9.02 -14.70 10.14
N ALA A 551 -9.64 -13.88 9.30
CA ALA A 551 -9.25 -13.81 7.90
C ALA A 551 -7.79 -13.35 7.74
N TRP A 552 -7.10 -13.82 6.71
CA TRP A 552 -5.71 -13.42 6.42
C TRP A 552 -5.54 -11.91 6.16
N ASN A 553 -6.62 -11.25 5.74
CA ASN A 553 -6.70 -9.79 5.56
C ASN A 553 -7.37 -9.09 6.74
N ALA A 554 -7.74 -9.82 7.80
CA ALA A 554 -8.36 -9.23 8.95
C ALA A 554 -7.35 -8.37 9.71
N ASN A 555 -7.94 -7.34 10.28
CA ASN A 555 -7.27 -6.27 10.92
C ASN A 555 -7.15 -6.52 12.43
N THR A 556 -6.31 -7.47 12.80
CA THR A 556 -6.14 -7.87 14.19
C THR A 556 -4.66 -7.91 14.50
N GLN A 557 -4.17 -6.86 15.17
CA GLN A 557 -3.02 -7.05 16.05
C GLN A 557 -3.50 -7.82 17.27
N PHE A 558 -2.84 -8.91 17.54
CA PHE A 558 -3.03 -9.62 18.78
C PHE A 558 -2.01 -9.02 19.76
N GLU A 559 -2.45 -8.41 20.87
CA GLU A 559 -1.60 -8.06 22.03
C GLU A 559 -1.77 -9.02 23.21
N ALA A 560 -0.64 -9.46 23.77
CA ALA A 560 -0.58 -10.36 24.92
C ALA A 560 -0.63 -9.56 26.22
N PHE A 561 -1.77 -9.57 26.87
CA PHE A 561 -1.87 -9.27 28.30
C PHE A 561 -2.81 -10.28 28.97
N ALA A 562 -2.62 -10.46 30.28
CA ALA A 562 -3.23 -11.43 31.18
C ALA A 562 -4.78 -11.34 31.28
N GLY A 563 -5.47 -11.53 30.16
CA GLY A 563 -6.91 -11.71 30.08
C GLY A 563 -7.24 -13.18 29.84
N THR A 564 -8.37 -13.64 30.36
CA THR A 564 -8.88 -15.01 30.20
C THR A 564 -9.40 -15.32 28.78
N ASP A 565 -9.33 -14.38 27.84
CA ASP A 565 -9.75 -14.59 26.46
C ASP A 565 -8.62 -15.30 25.68
N PRO A 566 -8.80 -16.57 25.26
CA PRO A 566 -7.80 -17.30 24.50
C PRO A 566 -7.49 -16.68 23.12
N ARG A 567 -8.35 -15.78 22.60
CA ARG A 567 -8.05 -14.99 21.39
C ARG A 567 -7.05 -13.88 21.66
N ARG A 568 -6.88 -13.46 22.92
CA ARG A 568 -5.96 -12.40 23.36
C ARG A 568 -4.61 -12.94 23.86
N GLN A 569 -4.39 -14.26 23.87
CA GLN A 569 -3.16 -14.85 24.40
C GLN A 569 -2.20 -15.41 23.34
N THR A 570 -2.65 -15.62 22.10
CA THR A 570 -1.83 -15.89 20.90
C THR A 570 -1.12 -14.64 20.38
N ALA A 571 -1.01 -13.67 21.27
CA ALA A 571 -1.02 -12.27 20.96
C ALA A 571 0.34 -11.62 21.15
N ILE A 572 1.35 -12.44 20.98
CA ILE A 572 2.68 -12.05 21.36
C ILE A 572 3.34 -11.48 20.11
N PHE A 573 3.77 -10.23 20.23
CA PHE A 573 4.82 -9.45 19.54
C PHE A 573 4.62 -8.86 18.12
N THR A 574 3.62 -8.02 17.87
CA THR A 574 3.86 -6.84 17.00
C THR A 574 4.60 -5.79 17.84
N ASN A 575 5.89 -6.01 18.09
CA ASN A 575 6.69 -5.16 18.98
C ASN A 575 6.58 -3.70 18.50
N GLY A 576 6.13 -2.79 19.38
CA GLY A 576 5.79 -1.39 19.09
C GLY A 576 6.98 -0.47 18.72
N ASN A 577 8.09 -1.04 18.30
CA ASN A 577 9.16 -0.34 17.61
C ASN A 577 9.29 -1.03 16.26
N VAL A 578 9.45 -0.28 15.17
CA VAL A 578 9.99 -0.86 13.94
C VAL A 578 11.28 -1.55 14.32
N GLY A 579 11.18 -2.87 14.51
CA GLY A 579 12.29 -3.72 14.81
C GLY A 579 13.14 -3.78 13.55
N PRO A 580 14.42 -4.10 13.71
CA PRO A 580 15.29 -4.21 12.57
C PRO A 580 14.73 -5.23 11.56
N PHE A 581 14.14 -4.75 10.46
CA PHE A 581 13.66 -5.59 9.36
C PHE A 581 14.75 -6.61 9.00
N THR A 582 16.01 -6.20 9.08
CA THR A 582 17.17 -7.03 8.81
C THR A 582 17.43 -8.19 9.77
N LEU A 583 16.87 -8.18 10.98
CA LEU A 583 16.92 -9.33 11.89
C LEU A 583 15.86 -10.40 11.56
N GLY A 584 14.87 -10.06 10.74
CA GLY A 584 13.78 -10.97 10.39
C GLY A 584 12.69 -11.08 11.42
N TYR A 585 12.17 -12.30 11.56
CA TYR A 585 10.99 -12.59 12.35
C TYR A 585 9.83 -11.66 11.96
N ARG A 586 9.23 -10.99 12.95
CA ARG A 586 7.99 -10.24 12.82
C ARG A 586 8.08 -9.04 11.91
N GLY A 587 9.20 -8.32 11.90
CA GLY A 587 9.38 -7.15 11.04
C GLY A 587 9.26 -7.54 9.56
N SER A 588 9.99 -8.57 9.16
CA SER A 588 9.94 -9.09 7.78
C SER A 588 8.65 -9.85 7.49
N ALA A 589 8.12 -10.62 8.45
CA ALA A 589 6.85 -11.32 8.31
C ALA A 589 5.70 -10.35 7.99
N ALA A 590 5.62 -9.23 8.72
CA ALA A 590 4.61 -8.19 8.48
C ALA A 590 4.77 -7.57 7.08
N PHE A 591 6.01 -7.30 6.65
CA PHE A 591 6.27 -6.83 5.29
C PHE A 591 5.88 -7.87 4.22
N PHE A 592 6.18 -9.15 4.43
CA PHE A 592 5.79 -10.22 3.51
C PHE A 592 4.29 -10.41 3.42
N ARG A 593 3.60 -10.34 4.56
CA ARG A 593 2.14 -10.29 4.58
C ARG A 593 1.67 -9.10 3.73
N TYR A 594 2.14 -7.90 4.00
CA TYR A 594 1.79 -6.69 3.24
C TYR A 594 1.98 -6.87 1.72
N LEU A 595 3.12 -7.41 1.27
CA LEU A 595 3.34 -7.70 -0.15
C LEU A 595 2.32 -8.72 -0.71
N ALA A 596 2.08 -9.82 0.00
CA ALA A 596 1.12 -10.83 -0.42
C ALA A 596 -0.30 -10.25 -0.51
N GLN A 597 -0.69 -9.40 0.44
CA GLN A 597 -1.98 -8.72 0.41
C GLN A 597 -2.12 -7.80 -0.78
N ARG A 598 -1.09 -7.02 -1.12
CA ARG A 598 -1.09 -6.16 -2.31
C ARG A 598 -1.19 -6.96 -3.61
N LEU A 599 -0.55 -8.11 -3.69
CA LEU A 599 -0.72 -9.01 -4.84
C LEU A 599 -2.17 -9.50 -4.96
N VAL A 600 -2.84 -9.78 -3.86
CA VAL A 600 -4.27 -10.13 -3.89
C VAL A 600 -5.13 -8.93 -4.29
N THR A 601 -4.99 -7.79 -3.61
CA THR A 601 -5.89 -6.64 -3.76
C THR A 601 -5.65 -5.83 -5.04
N GLU A 602 -4.39 -5.66 -5.46
CA GLU A 602 -4.04 -4.84 -6.63
C GLU A 602 -3.85 -5.66 -7.90
N ARG A 603 -3.52 -6.95 -7.77
CA ARG A 603 -3.20 -7.83 -8.91
C ARG A 603 -4.16 -9.01 -9.06
N GLY A 604 -5.17 -9.13 -8.20
CA GLY A 604 -6.20 -10.16 -8.30
C GLY A 604 -5.68 -11.58 -8.13
N MET A 605 -4.51 -11.76 -7.51
CA MET A 605 -3.97 -13.09 -7.23
C MET A 605 -4.77 -13.79 -6.13
N THR A 606 -4.76 -15.13 -6.13
CA THR A 606 -5.23 -15.87 -4.96
C THR A 606 -4.27 -15.63 -3.80
N TRP A 607 -4.76 -15.70 -2.56
CA TRP A 607 -3.91 -15.56 -1.37
C TRP A 607 -2.74 -16.54 -1.40
N THR A 608 -2.98 -17.78 -1.83
CA THR A 608 -1.93 -18.80 -1.82
C THR A 608 -0.86 -18.57 -2.89
N ASP A 609 -1.25 -18.13 -4.10
CA ASP A 609 -0.27 -17.78 -5.14
C ASP A 609 0.53 -16.54 -4.75
N ALA A 610 -0.11 -15.55 -4.13
CA ALA A 610 0.54 -14.35 -3.63
C ALA A 610 1.56 -14.68 -2.54
N LEU A 611 1.16 -15.49 -1.56
CA LEU A 611 2.04 -15.97 -0.50
C LEU A 611 3.21 -16.76 -1.09
N ARG A 612 2.96 -17.59 -2.10
CA ARG A 612 4.01 -18.36 -2.78
C ARG A 612 5.06 -17.50 -3.45
N GLU A 613 4.63 -16.48 -4.22
CA GLU A 613 5.57 -15.55 -4.87
C GLU A 613 6.45 -14.82 -3.86
N VAL A 614 5.85 -14.36 -2.76
CA VAL A 614 6.58 -13.64 -1.71
C VAL A 614 7.51 -14.57 -0.95
N GLN A 615 7.08 -15.77 -0.56
CA GLN A 615 7.91 -16.71 0.20
C GLN A 615 9.09 -17.21 -0.63
N ILE A 616 8.86 -17.69 -1.86
CA ILE A 616 9.94 -18.14 -2.74
C ILE A 616 10.90 -16.98 -3.02
N GLY A 617 10.37 -15.80 -3.37
CA GLY A 617 11.18 -14.62 -3.60
C GLY A 617 12.01 -14.21 -2.38
N ALA A 618 11.43 -14.21 -1.18
CA ALA A 618 12.13 -13.88 0.06
C ALA A 618 13.29 -14.85 0.28
N ILE A 619 13.05 -16.15 0.20
CA ILE A 619 14.06 -17.20 0.38
C ILE A 619 15.19 -17.03 -0.65
N GLU A 620 14.90 -16.55 -1.86
CA GLU A 620 15.89 -16.27 -2.93
C GLU A 620 16.73 -15.02 -2.61
N GLY A 621 16.35 -14.23 -1.61
CA GLY A 621 16.91 -12.93 -1.30
C GLY A 621 16.33 -11.85 -2.21
N TRP A 622 16.82 -10.61 -2.11
CA TRP A 622 16.27 -9.53 -2.94
C TRP A 622 16.42 -9.80 -4.43
N TYR A 623 17.60 -10.21 -4.89
CA TYR A 623 17.92 -10.34 -6.32
C TYR A 623 18.28 -11.75 -6.74
N GLY A 624 18.09 -12.75 -5.87
CA GLY A 624 18.49 -14.12 -6.22
C GLY A 624 20.00 -14.27 -6.27
N ILE A 625 20.78 -13.45 -5.54
CA ILE A 625 22.25 -13.48 -5.55
C ILE A 625 22.76 -14.02 -4.22
N GLY A 626 23.50 -15.11 -4.32
CA GLY A 626 24.05 -15.87 -3.23
C GLY A 626 25.48 -15.52 -2.85
N PHE A 627 26.01 -16.29 -1.89
CA PHE A 627 27.41 -16.16 -1.49
C PHE A 627 28.33 -16.52 -2.68
N GLY A 628 29.31 -15.65 -2.96
CA GLY A 628 30.19 -15.81 -4.13
C GLY A 628 29.53 -15.48 -5.47
N GLY A 629 28.37 -14.81 -5.48
CA GLY A 629 27.70 -14.36 -6.71
C GLY A 629 26.89 -15.45 -7.43
N ALA A 630 26.73 -16.63 -6.81
CA ALA A 630 25.91 -17.71 -7.37
C ALA A 630 24.43 -17.29 -7.45
N SER A 631 23.74 -17.59 -8.55
CA SER A 631 22.31 -17.31 -8.64
C SER A 631 21.49 -18.34 -7.85
N TYR A 632 20.67 -17.85 -6.93
CA TYR A 632 19.72 -18.58 -6.09
C TYR A 632 18.30 -18.63 -6.68
N GLY A 633 18.10 -18.10 -7.89
CA GLY A 633 16.77 -17.98 -8.50
C GLY A 633 16.52 -16.55 -8.96
N GLN A 634 15.25 -16.17 -9.05
CA GLN A 634 14.88 -14.83 -9.51
C GLN A 634 15.09 -13.77 -8.42
N GLY A 635 14.85 -14.11 -7.15
CA GLY A 635 14.79 -13.13 -6.08
C GLY A 635 13.42 -12.47 -5.96
N LEU A 636 13.19 -11.83 -4.82
CA LEU A 636 11.95 -11.10 -4.55
C LEU A 636 11.74 -9.93 -5.52
N VAL A 637 12.80 -9.19 -5.87
CA VAL A 637 12.71 -7.97 -6.68
C VAL A 637 12.24 -8.26 -8.11
N PRO A 638 12.84 -9.19 -8.87
CA PRO A 638 12.36 -9.50 -10.22
C PRO A 638 10.94 -10.08 -10.25
N ARG A 639 10.58 -10.89 -9.24
CA ARG A 639 9.20 -11.38 -9.08
C ARG A 639 8.23 -10.23 -8.88
N MET A 640 8.51 -9.33 -7.94
CA MET A 640 7.65 -8.17 -7.70
C MET A 640 7.61 -7.21 -8.90
N ARG A 641 8.70 -7.03 -9.65
CA ARG A 641 8.69 -6.25 -10.90
C ARG A 641 7.81 -6.86 -11.98
N THR A 642 7.75 -8.19 -12.06
CA THR A 642 6.84 -8.88 -12.98
C THR A 642 5.37 -8.64 -12.63
N ARG A 643 5.06 -8.50 -11.33
CA ARG A 643 3.68 -8.31 -10.85
C ARG A 643 3.25 -6.84 -10.76
N PHE A 644 4.12 -5.96 -10.29
CA PHE A 644 3.84 -4.54 -10.04
C PHE A 644 4.36 -3.59 -11.12
N GLY A 645 5.24 -4.07 -12.01
CA GLY A 645 5.85 -3.28 -13.08
C GLY A 645 7.36 -3.06 -12.86
N PRO A 646 8.11 -2.73 -13.93
CA PRO A 646 9.58 -2.67 -13.90
C PRO A 646 10.14 -1.59 -12.97
N SER A 647 9.34 -0.56 -12.64
CA SER A 647 9.72 0.50 -11.70
C SER A 647 9.62 0.09 -10.24
N TRP A 648 9.14 -1.11 -9.92
CA TRP A 648 9.05 -1.57 -8.53
C TRP A 648 10.45 -1.69 -7.92
N HIS A 649 10.60 -1.16 -6.71
CA HIS A 649 11.85 -1.14 -5.96
C HIS A 649 11.59 -1.56 -4.50
N PRO A 650 12.43 -2.44 -3.91
CA PRO A 650 12.19 -2.97 -2.56
C PRO A 650 12.21 -1.88 -1.48
N ALA A 651 13.12 -0.91 -1.58
CA ALA A 651 13.18 0.20 -0.63
C ALA A 651 11.91 1.08 -0.65
N ASP A 652 11.31 1.30 -1.82
CA ASP A 652 10.06 2.07 -1.92
C ASP A 652 8.88 1.28 -1.35
N ALA A 653 8.85 -0.04 -1.57
CA ALA A 653 7.84 -0.92 -0.98
C ALA A 653 7.95 -0.99 0.54
N LEU A 654 9.18 -1.07 1.09
CA LEU A 654 9.41 -1.02 2.54
C LEU A 654 9.06 0.34 3.13
N LEU A 655 9.31 1.42 2.40
CA LEU A 655 8.98 2.78 2.81
C LEU A 655 7.46 2.98 2.83
N GLU A 656 6.75 2.46 1.83
CA GLU A 656 5.30 2.45 1.76
C GLU A 656 4.68 1.59 2.87
N TRP A 657 5.20 0.39 3.12
CA TRP A 657 4.80 -0.47 4.24
C TRP A 657 5.00 0.23 5.59
N THR A 658 6.18 0.82 5.79
CA THR A 658 6.51 1.59 7.01
C THR A 658 5.54 2.74 7.20
N MET A 659 5.19 3.44 6.12
CA MET A 659 4.21 4.52 6.16
C MET A 659 2.81 4.00 6.46
N ALA A 660 2.36 2.92 5.82
CA ALA A 660 1.04 2.33 6.05
C ALA A 660 0.85 1.88 7.49
N GLN A 661 1.88 1.29 8.10
CA GLN A 661 1.88 0.91 9.50
C GLN A 661 1.75 2.13 10.44
N ALA A 662 2.53 3.18 10.21
CA ALA A 662 2.51 4.37 11.08
C ALA A 662 1.26 5.24 10.87
N ALA A 663 0.76 5.29 9.65
CA ALA A 663 -0.38 6.12 9.24
C ALA A 663 -1.73 5.45 9.45
N ASP A 664 -1.75 4.18 9.84
CA ASP A 664 -3.00 3.45 10.04
C ASP A 664 -3.92 4.21 11.00
N ASP A 665 -5.20 4.29 10.64
CA ASP A 665 -6.22 5.14 11.28
C ASP A 665 -5.96 6.64 11.38
N LEU A 666 -4.80 7.13 10.92
CA LEU A 666 -4.51 8.56 10.87
C LEU A 666 -4.91 9.15 9.54
N THR A 667 -5.08 8.34 8.49
CA THR A 667 -5.46 8.79 7.15
C THR A 667 -6.64 8.01 6.57
N SER A 668 -7.43 8.67 5.71
CA SER A 668 -8.47 8.05 4.89
C SER A 668 -7.92 7.42 3.61
N ASN A 669 -6.63 7.60 3.27
CA ASN A 669 -6.06 7.03 2.06
C ASN A 669 -5.90 5.51 2.24
N PRO A 670 -6.64 4.68 1.47
CA PRO A 670 -6.59 3.22 1.62
C PRO A 670 -5.20 2.62 1.33
N ARG A 671 -4.33 3.34 0.59
CA ARG A 671 -2.95 2.93 0.34
C ARG A 671 -2.08 2.91 1.60
N PHE A 672 -2.37 3.79 2.55
CA PHE A 672 -1.65 3.94 3.81
C PHE A 672 -2.50 3.54 5.02
N GLN A 673 -3.58 2.80 4.77
CA GLN A 673 -4.28 2.06 5.81
C GLN A 673 -3.70 0.66 5.83
N ASP A 674 -3.04 0.32 6.92
CA ASP A 674 -2.69 -1.07 7.13
C ASP A 674 -3.97 -1.83 7.51
N LEU A 675 -4.46 -2.60 6.55
CA LEU A 675 -5.60 -3.49 6.73
C LEU A 675 -5.33 -4.60 7.76
N THR A 676 -4.13 -4.68 8.32
CA THR A 676 -3.70 -5.68 9.30
C THR A 676 -3.40 -5.15 10.71
N SER A 677 -3.30 -3.82 10.94
CA SER A 677 -2.87 -3.27 12.23
C SER A 677 -3.79 -2.34 13.06
N ARG A 678 -5.03 -2.04 12.65
CA ARG A 678 -6.00 -1.24 13.41
C ARG A 678 -6.28 -1.81 14.79
N THR A 679 -6.34 -0.89 15.75
CA THR A 679 -7.13 -0.99 16.98
C THR A 679 -6.63 -1.82 18.16
N ALA A 680 -5.32 -1.90 18.43
CA ALA A 680 -4.89 -2.23 19.80
C ALA A 680 -4.65 -0.97 20.68
N ALA A 681 -4.32 0.16 20.06
CA ALA A 681 -3.86 1.37 20.76
C ALA A 681 -4.92 2.22 21.48
N ARG A 682 -6.23 1.99 21.29
CA ARG A 682 -7.26 2.92 21.79
C ARG A 682 -7.84 2.64 23.18
N GLU A 683 -7.58 1.48 23.79
CA GLU A 683 -8.29 1.10 25.03
C GLU A 683 -7.42 0.85 26.28
N PHE A 684 -6.08 0.92 26.22
CA PHE A 684 -5.25 0.66 27.40
C PHE A 684 -4.65 1.92 28.05
N ASN A 685 -5.30 2.36 29.15
CA ASN A 685 -4.72 3.09 30.30
C ASN A 685 -3.82 4.33 30.03
N GLY A 686 -4.09 5.13 28.99
CA GLY A 686 -3.43 6.44 28.82
C GLY A 686 -1.93 6.39 28.51
N LEU A 687 -1.36 5.20 28.32
CA LEU A 687 -0.08 4.99 27.66
C LEU A 687 -0.36 4.93 26.16
N TYR A 688 -0.32 6.10 25.51
CA TYR A 688 -0.46 6.24 24.06
C TYR A 688 0.66 5.48 23.34
N VAL A 689 0.51 4.17 23.14
CA VAL A 689 1.36 3.42 22.20
C VAL A 689 0.75 3.64 20.82
N HIS A 690 1.27 4.63 20.10
CA HIS A 690 0.83 4.97 18.74
C HIS A 690 1.00 3.77 17.79
N ASN A 691 -0.10 3.37 17.13
CA ASN A 691 -0.21 2.74 15.81
C ASN A 691 0.99 1.89 15.33
N GLY A 692 1.27 0.74 15.94
CA GLY A 692 2.24 -0.28 15.46
C GLY A 692 3.71 0.13 15.32
N ILE A 693 3.99 1.42 15.13
CA ILE A 693 5.26 2.09 14.94
C ILE A 693 5.23 3.30 15.85
N THR A 694 5.94 3.20 16.97
CA THR A 694 6.27 4.40 17.74
C THR A 694 7.17 5.29 16.88
N PRO A 695 6.81 6.56 16.64
CA PRO A 695 7.71 7.48 15.96
C PRO A 695 9.06 7.50 16.68
N SER A 696 10.14 7.49 15.90
CA SER A 696 11.52 7.60 16.40
C SER A 696 11.77 8.91 17.16
N GLY A 697 10.87 9.87 16.97
CA GLY A 697 10.62 11.04 17.80
C GLY A 697 9.72 12.02 17.03
N GLY A 698 9.45 13.16 17.64
CA GLY A 698 8.59 14.20 17.07
C GLY A 698 9.27 15.56 17.11
N VAL A 699 9.01 16.38 16.11
CA VAL A 699 9.32 17.81 16.13
C VAL A 699 8.05 18.61 15.89
N SER A 700 7.92 19.76 16.54
CA SER A 700 6.83 20.70 16.30
C SER A 700 7.34 21.92 15.55
N ALA A 701 6.54 22.47 14.64
CA ALA A 701 6.86 23.71 13.94
C ALA A 701 7.19 24.85 14.95
N GLY A 702 8.25 25.61 14.70
CA GLY A 702 8.69 26.75 15.50
C GLY A 702 9.46 26.41 16.78
N SER A 703 9.66 25.12 17.10
CA SER A 703 10.34 24.68 18.32
C SER A 703 11.86 24.77 18.25
N GLY A 704 12.44 24.73 17.04
CA GLY A 704 13.90 24.57 16.87
C GLY A 704 14.42 23.20 17.33
N ALA A 705 13.52 22.26 17.65
CA ALA A 705 13.87 20.98 18.25
C ALA A 705 14.61 20.07 17.25
N THR A 706 15.47 19.21 17.79
CA THR A 706 16.18 18.18 17.04
C THR A 706 15.87 16.82 17.65
N THR A 707 15.49 15.86 16.81
CA THR A 707 15.37 14.44 17.17
C THR A 707 16.47 13.65 16.47
N LEU A 708 17.13 12.75 17.20
CA LEU A 708 18.13 11.82 16.68
C LEU A 708 17.66 10.37 16.83
N LYS A 709 17.94 9.55 15.83
CA LYS A 709 17.69 8.11 15.86
C LYS A 709 18.85 7.35 15.26
N THR A 710 19.51 6.51 16.06
CA THR A 710 20.45 5.50 15.55
C THR A 710 19.73 4.17 15.37
N SER A 711 19.95 3.53 14.23
CA SER A 711 19.35 2.23 13.88
C SER A 711 20.37 1.34 13.19
N PRO A 712 20.32 0.01 13.38
CA PRO A 712 21.06 -0.91 12.54
C PRO A 712 20.76 -0.73 11.05
N SER A 713 21.70 -1.10 10.20
CA SER A 713 21.54 -0.97 8.75
C SER A 713 20.38 -1.79 8.18
N GLY A 714 19.79 -1.30 7.10
CA GLY A 714 18.69 -1.95 6.36
C GLY A 714 17.32 -1.86 7.04
N ASN A 715 17.19 -1.02 8.06
CA ASN A 715 15.95 -0.81 8.79
C ASN A 715 15.15 0.36 8.23
N SER A 716 13.93 0.50 8.74
CA SER A 716 13.06 1.63 8.47
C SER A 716 12.58 2.28 9.76
N GLY A 717 11.92 3.42 9.65
CA GLY A 717 11.30 4.10 10.77
C GLY A 717 10.53 5.34 10.33
N VAL A 718 9.94 6.03 11.31
CA VAL A 718 9.12 7.22 11.07
C VAL A 718 9.45 8.29 12.09
N PHE A 719 9.50 9.54 11.66
CA PHE A 719 9.43 10.71 12.52
C PHE A 719 8.04 11.35 12.41
N GLN A 720 7.61 11.98 13.49
CA GLN A 720 6.40 12.80 13.49
C GLN A 720 6.75 14.27 13.37
N ILE A 721 5.96 15.00 12.58
CA ILE A 721 6.03 16.45 12.46
C ILE A 721 4.65 17.00 12.80
N ASP A 722 4.57 17.72 13.92
CA ASP A 722 3.34 18.39 14.37
C ASP A 722 3.34 19.83 13.88
N ASP A 723 2.42 20.16 12.96
CA ASP A 723 2.38 21.46 12.30
C ASP A 723 1.19 22.28 12.83
N ALA A 724 1.46 23.06 13.87
CA ALA A 724 0.49 23.99 14.44
C ALA A 724 0.38 25.24 13.55
N ALA A 725 -0.37 25.13 12.45
CA ALA A 725 -0.89 26.20 11.58
C ALA A 725 0.12 27.16 10.90
N ALA A 726 1.37 27.23 11.34
CA ALA A 726 2.35 28.23 10.89
C ALA A 726 3.15 27.78 9.65
N GLY A 727 3.12 26.48 9.32
CA GLY A 727 4.10 25.90 8.41
C GLY A 727 5.48 25.83 9.06
N GLY A 728 6.38 25.03 8.49
CA GLY A 728 7.70 24.79 9.08
C GLY A 728 8.76 24.46 8.03
N SER A 729 10.02 24.74 8.37
CA SER A 729 11.17 24.30 7.60
C SER A 729 11.91 23.27 8.42
N TYR A 730 12.11 22.09 7.87
CA TYR A 730 12.72 20.95 8.53
C TYR A 730 13.92 20.47 7.73
N VAL A 731 14.90 19.93 8.43
CA VAL A 731 16.09 19.33 7.85
C VAL A 731 16.16 17.90 8.34
N ALA A 732 15.97 16.96 7.41
CA ALA A 732 16.19 15.54 7.66
C ALA A 732 17.54 15.13 7.09
N THR A 733 18.44 14.66 7.94
CA THR A 733 19.79 14.24 7.54
C THR A 733 20.07 12.82 8.00
N SER A 734 21.08 12.21 7.39
CA SER A 734 21.59 10.90 7.73
C SER A 734 23.12 10.93 7.74
N THR A 735 23.73 10.12 8.60
CA THR A 735 25.19 9.89 8.59
C THR A 735 25.67 9.16 7.33
N VAL A 736 24.75 8.56 6.55
CA VAL A 736 25.07 7.83 5.32
C VAL A 736 24.41 8.53 4.14
N GLY A 737 25.18 9.42 3.50
CA GLY A 737 24.70 10.26 2.42
C GLY A 737 24.16 9.44 1.24
N GLY A 738 22.96 9.79 0.75
CA GLY A 738 22.38 9.22 -0.48
C GLY A 738 21.82 7.80 -0.37
N SER A 739 21.97 7.11 0.76
CA SER A 739 21.50 5.71 0.93
C SER A 739 20.29 5.58 1.87
N VAL A 740 19.61 6.71 2.13
CA VAL A 740 18.36 6.74 2.87
C VAL A 740 17.29 7.33 1.97
N ARG A 741 16.21 6.56 1.80
CA ARG A 741 15.00 7.00 1.11
C ARG A 741 14.03 7.56 2.13
N TRP A 742 13.28 8.56 1.70
CA TRP A 742 12.38 9.31 2.56
C TRP A 742 11.02 9.41 1.91
N MET A 743 9.96 9.36 2.72
CA MET A 743 8.59 9.61 2.27
C MET A 743 7.91 10.44 3.33
N VAL A 744 7.22 11.49 2.91
CA VAL A 744 6.37 12.27 3.80
C VAL A 744 4.92 12.05 3.43
N LEU A 745 4.07 11.90 4.44
CA LEU A 745 2.62 11.76 4.32
C LEU A 745 1.97 12.78 5.24
N ARG A 746 0.97 13.50 4.74
CA ARG A 746 0.06 14.24 5.61
C ARG A 746 -1.06 13.32 6.06
N VAL A 747 -1.23 13.15 7.37
CA VAL A 747 -2.28 12.28 7.90
C VAL A 747 -3.57 13.04 8.22
N ARG A 748 -3.47 14.30 8.68
CA ARG A 748 -4.61 15.17 9.00
C ARG A 748 -4.44 16.56 8.40
#